data_AF-A0A3B9X7Q4-F1
#
_entry.id   AF-A0A3B9X7Q4-F1
#
_cell.length_a   1.000
_cell.length_b   1.000
_cell.length_c   1.000
_cell.angle_alpha   90.00
_cell.angle_beta   90.00
_cell.angle_gamma   90.00
#
_symmetry.space_group_name_H-M   'P 1'
#
loop_
_entity.id
_entity.type
_entity.pdbx_description
1 polymer ?
#
loop_
_entity_poly.entity_id
_entity_poly.type
_entity_poly.pdbx_seq_one_letter_code
_entity_poly.pdbx_strand_id
1 'polypeptide(L)'
;MFQKSICLWSYKKIGLTLLGTALLYSGQLTLGQDSSTDLSSIPIPRIPQSLCFGMTDISERRALEICDALSLKQTVKARELAQQWVREKPDLAAAQFAFSEILFTIEGNMPRALYHLNKAEELTGFSSLAEALSSSDYQWHYLTLSQLSYVHQLMGDQLKSLAYLDLISDVYGQDVESFKGWPLIKLKDFDGARASANKVLESDTSDRAKARAWNTLCAADLASLAPIESMTACERAIGEDDSNGSSDTVYLSNAAEVSLSLLRIDEAEAYLDKATRYLNPESVADPWIYKLYLTMNQGRFDEARTALDRMLVWREQQEPIVSTMNRAEHFLVSANFLLLAGYSQDAIKLTATALNQPDRNGSYSADDSQKDSYAALVNMMSNRAEYQVLLENRATLNWRESFDSLITAFSLQLAAWRAERRAAALFANLDVLQNRLRPYAPLDVHIPEWVEPEIVKLIGTGVMSNILDQALSNGAFQLNKGYYHAYRTEISSLDNNTQATLSAGQQALALLPQQEVLLRARVTARVAEAAFDASNIDEAVKMYEIAYQQDPSILRRLETSLPVKIVADESLFSDLTKSFLVKSPRFREVDSGLILEIKSTPLLSICLKSRSGNPLSCYTSTASENQDNRRNAQEMTRQFHTQAFGLGFDISKAQRSTLLGSSVILSSQNDSNLQRNREAVLER
;
A
#
# COMPACT_ATOMS: atom_id res chain seq x y z
N MET A 1 -36.88 26.32 25.86
CA MET A 1 -37.04 27.43 26.82
C MET A 1 -36.02 27.20 27.94
N PHE A 2 -34.87 27.87 27.82
CA PHE A 2 -33.74 27.80 28.76
C PHE A 2 -33.75 29.04 29.65
N GLN A 3 -33.63 28.90 30.97
CA GLN A 3 -33.23 29.94 31.93
C GLN A 3 -32.68 29.22 33.19
N LYS A 4 -31.36 29.23 33.42
CA LYS A 4 -30.51 30.19 34.18
C LYS A 4 -30.68 30.14 35.71
N SER A 5 -29.59 29.85 36.42
CA SER A 5 -29.10 30.42 37.70
C SER A 5 -27.72 29.80 38.00
N ILE A 6 -26.59 30.50 37.82
CA ILE A 6 -25.86 31.37 38.77
C ILE A 6 -25.48 30.67 40.08
N CYS A 7 -24.16 30.53 40.33
CA CYS A 7 -23.57 30.87 41.64
C CYS A 7 -22.05 31.09 41.53
N LEU A 8 -21.59 32.26 42.00
CA LEU A 8 -20.20 32.59 42.32
C LEU A 8 -19.75 31.84 43.58
N TRP A 9 -18.44 31.68 43.80
CA TRP A 9 -17.74 32.12 45.03
C TRP A 9 -16.23 31.91 44.95
N SER A 10 -15.51 32.73 45.71
CA SER A 10 -14.07 32.99 45.68
C SER A 10 -13.38 32.54 46.98
N TYR A 11 -12.03 32.52 46.93
CA TYR A 11 -11.03 32.54 48.01
C TYR A 11 -10.73 31.29 48.87
N LYS A 12 -9.46 30.85 48.86
CA LYS A 12 -8.55 31.04 50.01
C LYS A 12 -7.05 30.79 49.70
N LYS A 13 -6.22 31.71 50.20
CA LYS A 13 -4.75 31.66 50.34
C LYS A 13 -4.34 30.83 51.57
N ILE A 14 -3.21 30.12 51.47
CA ILE A 14 -2.23 29.77 52.52
C ILE A 14 -0.91 29.56 51.74
N GLY A 15 0.30 29.97 52.10
CA GLY A 15 0.94 30.47 53.32
C GLY A 15 2.45 30.17 53.16
N LEU A 16 3.29 31.06 53.70
CA LEU A 16 4.70 31.31 53.39
C LEU A 16 5.67 30.52 54.30
N THR A 17 6.87 30.15 53.81
CA THR A 17 8.18 30.11 54.54
C THR A 17 9.32 29.75 53.54
N LEU A 18 10.31 30.56 53.14
CA LEU A 18 11.42 31.33 53.76
C LEU A 18 12.67 30.53 54.21
N LEU A 19 13.84 31.07 53.80
CA LEU A 19 15.26 30.87 54.21
C LEU A 19 16.08 29.79 53.46
N GLY A 20 17.29 30.05 52.95
CA GLY A 20 18.11 31.26 52.92
C GLY A 20 19.57 30.96 52.53
N THR A 21 20.23 31.97 51.91
CA THR A 21 21.68 32.34 51.97
C THR A 21 22.75 31.37 51.46
N ALA A 22 23.89 31.74 50.88
CA ALA A 22 24.48 32.99 50.37
C ALA A 22 25.86 32.62 49.80
N LEU A 23 26.42 33.38 48.86
CA LEU A 23 27.78 33.95 48.97
C LEU A 23 28.10 34.89 47.80
N LEU A 24 28.50 36.10 48.19
CA LEU A 24 29.01 37.22 47.42
C LEU A 24 30.50 37.01 47.12
N TYR A 25 31.05 37.66 46.08
CA TYR A 25 32.12 38.67 46.26
C TYR A 25 32.33 39.50 44.99
N SER A 26 32.60 40.77 45.24
CA SER A 26 32.65 41.96 44.38
C SER A 26 34.04 42.27 43.80
N GLY A 27 34.10 42.95 42.65
CA GLY A 27 35.26 43.66 42.12
C GLY A 27 34.82 44.75 41.11
N GLN A 28 35.51 45.87 41.07
CA GLN A 28 34.98 47.22 40.76
C GLN A 28 35.26 47.76 39.33
N LEU A 29 34.41 48.72 38.92
CA LEU A 29 34.64 49.92 38.09
C LEU A 29 35.05 49.74 36.60
N THR A 30 34.38 50.35 35.63
CA THR A 30 34.22 51.80 35.45
C THR A 30 33.04 52.14 34.53
N LEU A 31 32.38 53.26 34.84
CA LEU A 31 31.46 53.97 33.94
C LEU A 31 32.28 54.78 32.93
N GLY A 32 32.11 54.48 31.64
CA GLY A 32 32.36 55.41 30.56
C GLY A 32 31.02 55.70 29.88
N GLN A 33 30.45 56.88 30.14
CA GLN A 33 29.45 57.45 29.24
C GLN A 33 30.18 57.87 27.97
N ASP A 34 29.85 57.26 26.83
CA ASP A 34 29.98 57.97 25.57
C ASP A 34 28.94 57.53 24.54
N SER A 35 28.22 58.55 24.06
CA SER A 35 27.58 58.74 22.75
C SER A 35 26.96 57.56 21.98
N SER A 36 25.63 57.67 21.77
CA SER A 36 24.87 57.27 20.58
C SER A 36 25.20 55.90 19.94
N THR A 37 24.63 54.83 20.49
CA THR A 37 24.44 53.59 19.73
C THR A 37 23.13 53.68 18.97
N ASP A 38 23.24 54.08 17.71
CA ASP A 38 22.17 54.01 16.72
C ASP A 38 21.73 52.54 16.54
N LEU A 39 20.47 52.25 16.86
CA LEU A 39 19.83 50.94 16.68
C LEU A 39 19.83 50.48 15.21
N SER A 40 20.19 51.35 14.26
CA SER A 40 20.40 51.01 12.85
C SER A 40 21.61 50.11 12.58
N SER A 41 22.50 49.92 13.57
CA SER A 41 23.76 49.19 13.42
C SER A 41 23.72 47.73 13.91
N ILE A 42 22.57 47.24 14.38
CA ILE A 42 22.37 45.80 14.58
C ILE A 42 22.14 45.20 13.19
N PRO A 43 23.03 44.32 12.68
CA PRO A 43 22.75 43.60 11.46
C PRO A 43 21.58 42.66 11.74
N ILE A 44 20.36 43.10 11.39
CA ILE A 44 19.20 42.23 11.32
C ILE A 44 19.58 41.20 10.26
N PRO A 45 19.72 39.90 10.60
CA PRO A 45 19.88 38.88 9.58
C PRO A 45 18.72 39.06 8.62
N ARG A 46 18.98 39.33 7.33
CA ARG A 46 17.91 39.28 6.33
C ARG A 46 17.37 37.86 6.40
N ILE A 47 16.26 37.69 7.11
CA ILE A 47 15.46 36.47 7.04
C ILE A 47 15.15 36.36 5.55
N PRO A 48 15.60 35.30 4.86
CA PRO A 48 15.22 35.10 3.46
C PRO A 48 13.71 35.24 3.42
N GLN A 49 13.18 36.13 2.56
CA GLN A 49 11.73 36.24 2.41
C GLN A 49 11.19 34.84 2.14
N SER A 50 10.35 34.33 3.03
CA SER A 50 9.72 33.03 2.85
C SER A 50 8.91 33.08 1.56
N LEU A 51 9.15 32.12 0.66
CA LEU A 51 8.35 31.96 -0.55
C LEU A 51 6.87 31.84 -0.13
N CYS A 52 6.01 32.64 -0.74
CA CYS A 52 4.56 32.49 -0.61
C CYS A 52 4.07 31.84 -1.90
N PHE A 53 3.47 30.65 -1.81
CA PHE A 53 3.06 29.85 -2.98
C PHE A 53 4.18 29.68 -4.04
N GLY A 54 5.44 29.60 -3.61
CA GLY A 54 6.60 29.45 -4.50
C GLY A 54 7.13 30.76 -5.12
N MET A 55 6.59 31.91 -4.77
CA MET A 55 7.00 33.22 -5.29
C MET A 55 7.52 34.16 -4.18
N THR A 56 8.47 35.04 -4.54
CA THR A 56 9.06 36.05 -3.63
C THR A 56 8.40 37.41 -3.74
N ASP A 57 7.67 37.67 -4.83
CA ASP A 57 7.12 38.98 -5.20
C ASP A 57 5.62 39.12 -4.86
N ILE A 58 5.01 38.14 -4.22
CA ILE A 58 3.66 38.26 -3.64
C ILE A 58 3.68 39.30 -2.51
N SER A 59 2.80 40.31 -2.61
CA SER A 59 2.79 41.46 -1.68
C SER A 59 1.46 41.65 -0.95
N GLU A 60 0.44 40.90 -1.36
CA GLU A 60 -0.91 40.95 -0.81
C GLU A 60 -0.89 40.46 0.64
N ARG A 61 -1.16 41.38 1.57
CA ARG A 61 -1.15 41.10 3.01
C ARG A 61 -1.94 39.85 3.41
N ARG A 62 -3.11 39.62 2.79
CA ARG A 62 -3.94 38.44 3.06
C ARG A 62 -3.29 37.13 2.58
N ALA A 63 -2.61 37.14 1.44
CA ALA A 63 -1.88 35.97 0.95
C ALA A 63 -0.69 35.66 1.87
N LEU A 64 0.06 36.69 2.29
CA LEU A 64 1.15 36.54 3.24
C LEU A 64 0.68 35.97 4.60
N GLU A 65 -0.44 36.44 5.14
CA GLU A 65 -1.04 35.87 6.37
C GLU A 65 -1.35 34.37 6.24
N ILE A 66 -1.77 33.92 5.05
CA ILE A 66 -2.06 32.50 4.77
C ILE A 66 -0.75 31.71 4.63
N CYS A 67 0.23 32.23 3.88
CA CYS A 67 1.55 31.62 3.72
C CYS A 67 2.31 31.52 5.05
N ASP A 68 2.20 32.53 5.92
CA ASP A 68 2.74 32.49 7.28
C ASP A 68 2.06 31.38 8.10
N ALA A 69 0.74 31.24 8.01
CA ALA A 69 0.03 30.15 8.69
C ALA A 69 0.45 28.77 8.15
N LEU A 70 0.66 28.63 6.84
CA LEU A 70 1.19 27.41 6.20
C LEU A 70 2.61 27.08 6.69
N SER A 71 3.53 28.04 6.66
CA SER A 71 4.91 27.84 7.11
C SER A 71 5.00 27.47 8.60
N LEU A 72 4.07 27.95 9.42
CA LEU A 72 3.93 27.60 10.84
C LEU A 72 3.14 26.29 11.07
N LYS A 73 2.75 25.57 10.01
CA LYS A 73 1.92 24.35 10.06
C LYS A 73 0.57 24.54 10.77
N GLN A 74 0.04 25.77 10.76
CA GLN A 74 -1.28 26.12 11.32
C GLN A 74 -2.38 25.89 10.29
N THR A 75 -2.57 24.63 9.87
CA THR A 75 -3.42 24.26 8.73
C THR A 75 -4.87 24.74 8.86
N VAL A 76 -5.48 24.60 10.04
CA VAL A 76 -6.84 25.08 10.32
C VAL A 76 -6.94 26.60 10.16
N LYS A 77 -5.94 27.34 10.66
CA LYS A 77 -5.91 28.81 10.56
C LYS A 77 -5.72 29.27 9.12
N ALA A 78 -4.79 28.67 8.38
CA ALA A 78 -4.58 28.95 6.96
C ALA A 78 -5.89 28.75 6.17
N ARG A 79 -6.62 27.67 6.50
CA ARG A 79 -7.92 27.36 5.92
C ARG A 79 -9.02 28.35 6.30
N GLU A 80 -9.09 28.81 7.54
CA GLU A 80 -10.05 29.84 7.95
C GLU A 80 -9.79 31.18 7.25
N LEU A 81 -8.52 31.60 7.20
CA LEU A 81 -8.09 32.85 6.56
C LEU A 81 -8.41 32.86 5.06
N ALA A 82 -8.07 31.78 4.34
CA ALA A 82 -8.33 31.69 2.90
C ALA A 82 -9.83 31.66 2.58
N GLN A 83 -10.63 30.91 3.36
CA GLN A 83 -12.09 30.90 3.17
C GLN A 83 -12.73 32.26 3.50
N GLN A 84 -12.25 32.96 4.52
CA GLN A 84 -12.73 34.29 4.82
C GLN A 84 -12.41 35.25 3.68
N TRP A 85 -11.19 35.20 3.14
CA TRP A 85 -10.77 36.08 2.06
C TRP A 85 -11.62 35.91 0.80
N VAL A 86 -11.84 34.68 0.32
CA VAL A 86 -12.67 34.43 -0.87
C VAL A 86 -14.14 34.79 -0.64
N ARG A 87 -14.66 34.71 0.60
CA ARG A 87 -16.02 35.18 0.94
C ARG A 87 -16.14 36.70 0.89
N GLU A 88 -15.12 37.41 1.37
CA GLU A 88 -15.07 38.87 1.38
C GLU A 88 -14.80 39.45 -0.02
N LYS A 89 -14.01 38.75 -0.83
CA LYS A 89 -13.53 39.18 -2.15
C LYS A 89 -13.64 38.02 -3.16
N PRO A 90 -14.85 37.64 -3.58
CA PRO A 90 -15.05 36.53 -4.51
C PRO A 90 -14.51 36.84 -5.93
N ASP A 91 -14.50 38.12 -6.32
CA ASP A 91 -14.07 38.54 -7.66
C ASP A 91 -12.57 38.86 -7.75
N LEU A 92 -11.77 38.40 -6.77
CA LEU A 92 -10.31 38.60 -6.76
C LEU A 92 -9.60 37.27 -7.07
N ALA A 93 -8.80 37.24 -8.14
CA ALA A 93 -8.07 36.06 -8.57
C ALA A 93 -7.15 35.51 -7.46
N ALA A 94 -6.42 36.38 -6.76
CA ALA A 94 -5.58 36.02 -5.61
C ALA A 94 -6.34 35.27 -4.51
N ALA A 95 -7.58 35.71 -4.19
CA ALA A 95 -8.39 35.07 -3.15
C ALA A 95 -8.92 33.70 -3.60
N GLN A 96 -9.30 33.59 -4.88
CA GLN A 96 -9.72 32.33 -5.49
C GLN A 96 -8.56 31.32 -5.52
N PHE A 97 -7.39 31.74 -6.01
CA PHE A 97 -6.19 30.91 -6.06
C PHE A 97 -5.76 30.47 -4.66
N ALA A 98 -5.59 31.39 -3.70
CA ALA A 98 -5.14 31.05 -2.35
C ALA A 98 -6.08 30.06 -1.65
N PHE A 99 -7.40 30.19 -1.84
CA PHE A 99 -8.33 29.20 -1.30
C PHE A 99 -8.26 27.87 -2.04
N SER A 100 -8.07 27.87 -3.36
CA SER A 100 -7.86 26.65 -4.13
C SER A 100 -6.62 25.87 -3.67
N GLU A 101 -5.53 26.57 -3.37
CA GLU A 101 -4.27 25.97 -2.93
C GLU A 101 -4.40 25.31 -1.56
N ILE A 102 -5.13 25.95 -0.64
CA ILE A 102 -5.48 25.36 0.65
C ILE A 102 -6.35 24.12 0.50
N LEU A 103 -7.35 24.16 -0.38
CA LEU A 103 -8.21 23.00 -0.63
C LEU A 103 -7.40 21.84 -1.23
N PHE A 104 -6.43 22.15 -2.07
CA PHE A 104 -5.55 21.17 -2.69
C PHE A 104 -4.57 20.56 -1.68
N THR A 105 -3.73 21.39 -1.04
CA THR A 105 -2.63 20.94 -0.18
C THR A 105 -3.11 20.40 1.17
N ILE A 106 -4.02 21.10 1.85
CA ILE A 106 -4.45 20.76 3.22
C ILE A 106 -5.63 19.78 3.23
N GLU A 107 -6.61 19.96 2.34
CA GLU A 107 -7.81 19.11 2.32
C GLU A 107 -7.70 17.94 1.34
N GLY A 108 -6.74 17.93 0.41
CA GLY A 108 -6.68 16.94 -0.68
C GLY A 108 -7.90 16.99 -1.60
N ASN A 109 -8.63 18.12 -1.63
CA ASN A 109 -9.95 18.26 -2.25
C ASN A 109 -9.86 18.87 -3.65
N MET A 110 -9.36 18.08 -4.59
CA MET A 110 -9.17 18.51 -5.99
C MET A 110 -10.43 19.05 -6.67
N PRO A 111 -11.64 18.46 -6.54
CA PRO A 111 -12.82 18.99 -7.23
C PRO A 111 -13.19 20.42 -6.77
N ARG A 112 -13.04 20.71 -5.47
CA ARG A 112 -13.30 22.06 -4.95
C ARG A 112 -12.16 23.01 -5.29
N ALA A 113 -10.91 22.55 -5.26
CA ALA A 113 -9.78 23.35 -5.72
C ALA A 113 -9.95 23.75 -7.19
N LEU A 114 -10.30 22.81 -8.07
CA LEU A 114 -10.55 23.04 -9.49
C LEU A 114 -11.65 24.08 -9.74
N TYR A 115 -12.74 24.06 -8.97
CA TYR A 115 -13.78 25.09 -9.06
C TYR A 115 -13.20 26.50 -8.84
N HIS A 116 -12.38 26.68 -7.81
CA HIS A 116 -11.77 27.96 -7.48
C HIS A 116 -10.66 28.36 -8.46
N LEU A 117 -9.90 27.40 -8.98
CA LEU A 117 -8.90 27.64 -10.03
C LEU A 117 -9.54 28.13 -11.33
N ASN A 118 -10.61 27.49 -11.79
CA ASN A 118 -11.35 27.96 -12.98
C ASN A 118 -11.90 29.38 -12.78
N LYS A 119 -12.32 29.72 -11.55
CA LYS A 119 -12.74 31.09 -11.22
C LYS A 119 -11.56 32.09 -11.25
N ALA A 120 -10.39 31.69 -10.76
CA ALA A 120 -9.20 32.52 -10.83
C ALA A 120 -8.75 32.75 -12.29
N GLU A 121 -8.85 31.73 -13.13
CA GLU A 121 -8.57 31.82 -14.57
C GLU A 121 -9.55 32.76 -15.27
N GLU A 122 -10.87 32.63 -15.02
CA GLU A 122 -11.91 33.52 -15.57
C GLU A 122 -11.66 35.01 -15.22
N LEU A 123 -11.04 35.28 -14.07
CA LEU A 123 -10.75 36.64 -13.58
C LEU A 123 -9.44 37.22 -14.12
N THR A 124 -8.55 36.39 -14.69
CA THR A 124 -7.24 36.82 -15.19
C THR A 124 -7.10 36.67 -16.69
N GLY A 125 -7.43 35.51 -17.28
CA GLY A 125 -7.69 35.31 -18.71
C GLY A 125 -6.71 35.93 -19.72
N PHE A 126 -5.44 36.16 -19.36
CA PHE A 126 -4.50 36.91 -20.21
C PHE A 126 -4.02 36.06 -21.39
N SER A 127 -3.91 36.70 -22.56
CA SER A 127 -3.48 36.04 -23.81
C SER A 127 -2.01 36.25 -24.16
N SER A 128 -1.30 37.14 -23.44
CA SER A 128 0.12 37.43 -23.68
C SER A 128 0.82 37.97 -22.43
N LEU A 129 2.16 37.86 -22.38
CA LEU A 129 2.96 38.42 -21.27
C LEU A 129 2.74 39.93 -21.08
N ALA A 130 2.64 40.68 -22.17
CA ALA A 130 2.48 42.13 -22.11
C ALA A 130 1.15 42.53 -21.46
N GLU A 131 0.08 41.80 -21.78
CA GLU A 131 -1.23 41.95 -21.15
C GLU A 131 -1.15 41.60 -19.66
N ALA A 132 -0.55 40.44 -19.32
CA ALA A 132 -0.41 39.99 -17.94
C ALA A 132 0.36 41.00 -17.08
N LEU A 133 1.53 41.48 -17.54
CA LEU A 133 2.34 42.46 -16.81
C LEU A 133 1.63 43.80 -16.60
N SER A 134 0.69 44.16 -17.48
CA SER A 134 -0.09 45.41 -17.35
C SER A 134 -1.20 45.35 -16.29
N SER A 135 -1.62 44.14 -15.89
CA SER A 135 -2.78 43.90 -15.02
C SER A 135 -2.49 43.93 -13.52
N SER A 136 -1.21 43.89 -13.11
CA SER A 136 -0.74 43.61 -11.75
C SER A 136 -1.10 42.23 -11.15
N ASP A 137 -1.82 41.37 -11.88
CA ASP A 137 -2.24 40.03 -11.44
C ASP A 137 -1.47 38.88 -12.13
N TYR A 138 -0.36 39.17 -12.79
CA TYR A 138 0.36 38.18 -13.61
C TYR A 138 0.85 36.97 -12.79
N GLN A 139 1.24 37.16 -11.53
CA GLN A 139 1.64 36.09 -10.62
C GLN A 139 0.49 35.11 -10.39
N TRP A 140 -0.69 35.64 -10.09
CA TRP A 140 -1.88 34.85 -9.81
C TRP A 140 -2.36 34.07 -11.04
N HIS A 141 -2.27 34.67 -12.22
CA HIS A 141 -2.56 33.97 -13.47
C HIS A 141 -1.56 32.82 -13.69
N TYR A 142 -0.25 33.08 -13.59
CA TYR A 142 0.78 32.05 -13.76
C TYR A 142 0.61 30.88 -12.77
N LEU A 143 0.41 31.20 -11.49
CA LEU A 143 0.17 30.21 -10.44
C LEU A 143 -1.11 29.40 -10.72
N THR A 144 -2.17 30.06 -11.17
CA THR A 144 -3.43 29.41 -11.52
C THR A 144 -3.25 28.45 -12.69
N LEU A 145 -2.60 28.85 -13.78
CA LEU A 145 -2.35 27.97 -14.93
C LEU A 145 -1.48 26.77 -14.55
N SER A 146 -0.43 27.01 -13.75
CA SER A 146 0.46 25.96 -13.25
C SER A 146 -0.31 24.92 -12.42
N GLN A 147 -1.15 25.40 -11.50
CA GLN A 147 -1.96 24.53 -10.66
C GLN A 147 -3.09 23.85 -11.43
N LEU A 148 -3.69 24.50 -12.43
CA LEU A 148 -4.67 23.90 -13.33
C LEU A 148 -4.07 22.73 -14.12
N SER A 149 -2.86 22.92 -14.68
CA SER A 149 -2.16 21.84 -15.37
C SER A 149 -1.98 20.63 -14.46
N TYR A 150 -1.53 20.86 -13.22
CA TYR A 150 -1.26 19.79 -12.27
C TYR A 150 -2.54 19.11 -11.77
N VAL A 151 -3.56 19.87 -11.37
CA VAL A 151 -4.86 19.32 -10.92
C VAL A 151 -5.52 18.51 -12.03
N HIS A 152 -5.48 18.98 -13.28
CA HIS A 152 -6.01 18.21 -14.41
C HIS A 152 -5.26 16.90 -14.63
N GLN A 153 -3.92 16.91 -14.55
CA GLN A 153 -3.11 15.68 -14.61
C GLN A 153 -3.56 14.68 -13.53
N LEU A 154 -3.63 15.13 -12.27
CA LEU A 154 -4.01 14.31 -11.13
C LEU A 154 -5.43 13.75 -11.22
N MET A 155 -6.35 14.51 -11.82
CA MET A 155 -7.74 14.11 -12.05
C MET A 155 -7.94 13.25 -13.31
N GLY A 156 -6.88 12.98 -14.08
CA GLY A 156 -6.94 12.13 -15.27
C GLY A 156 -7.23 12.86 -16.59
N ASP A 157 -7.38 14.18 -16.58
CA ASP A 157 -7.63 15.00 -17.78
C ASP A 157 -6.31 15.47 -18.39
N GLN A 158 -5.58 14.52 -18.97
CA GLN A 158 -4.23 14.74 -19.48
C GLN A 158 -4.17 15.73 -20.64
N LEU A 159 -5.22 15.78 -21.47
CA LEU A 159 -5.32 16.72 -22.58
C LEU A 159 -5.40 18.17 -22.08
N LYS A 160 -6.22 18.44 -21.05
CA LYS A 160 -6.23 19.78 -20.45
C LYS A 160 -4.93 20.10 -19.72
N SER A 161 -4.33 19.13 -19.05
CA SER A 161 -3.03 19.32 -18.41
C SER A 161 -1.99 19.83 -19.41
N LEU A 162 -1.87 19.15 -20.56
CA LEU A 162 -0.98 19.54 -21.67
C LEU A 162 -1.36 20.91 -22.25
N ALA A 163 -2.65 21.19 -22.47
CA ALA A 163 -3.10 22.48 -22.97
C ALA A 163 -2.72 23.65 -22.05
N TYR A 164 -2.79 23.46 -20.73
CA TYR A 164 -2.33 24.47 -19.77
C TYR A 164 -0.81 24.63 -19.76
N LEU A 165 -0.03 23.55 -19.95
CA LEU A 165 1.42 23.67 -20.14
C LEU A 165 1.74 24.48 -21.40
N ASP A 166 1.07 24.20 -22.51
CA ASP A 166 1.23 24.96 -23.76
C ASP A 166 0.88 26.44 -23.55
N LEU A 167 -0.23 26.73 -22.86
CA LEU A 167 -0.62 28.11 -22.54
C LEU A 167 0.42 28.84 -21.68
N ILE A 168 1.04 28.15 -20.70
CA ILE A 168 2.13 28.73 -19.90
C ILE A 168 3.33 29.08 -20.80
N SER A 169 3.68 28.19 -21.74
CA SER A 169 4.77 28.43 -22.68
C SER A 169 4.45 29.60 -23.62
N ASP A 170 3.23 29.66 -24.17
CA ASP A 170 2.78 30.69 -25.10
C ASP A 170 2.70 32.07 -24.44
N VAL A 171 2.16 32.16 -23.22
CA VAL A 171 1.97 33.43 -22.51
C VAL A 171 3.27 33.90 -21.86
N TYR A 172 4.02 33.01 -21.20
CA TYR A 172 5.14 33.39 -20.34
C TYR A 172 6.53 32.99 -20.88
N GLY A 173 6.58 32.32 -22.03
CA GLY A 173 7.83 31.85 -22.64
C GLY A 173 8.59 30.84 -21.78
N GLN A 174 7.92 30.18 -20.83
CA GLN A 174 8.57 29.21 -19.94
C GLN A 174 8.79 27.88 -20.67
N ASP A 175 9.94 27.26 -20.41
CA ASP A 175 10.18 25.88 -20.84
C ASP A 175 9.43 24.91 -19.92
N VAL A 176 8.42 24.27 -20.50
CA VAL A 176 7.54 23.32 -19.83
C VAL A 176 7.73 21.89 -20.33
N GLU A 177 8.69 21.65 -21.23
CA GLU A 177 8.82 20.37 -21.93
C GLU A 177 9.07 19.22 -20.95
N SER A 178 9.87 19.46 -19.90
CA SER A 178 10.15 18.49 -18.82
C SER A 178 8.93 18.05 -18.00
N PHE A 179 7.78 18.71 -18.16
CA PHE A 179 6.54 18.37 -17.46
C PHE A 179 5.54 17.59 -18.36
N LYS A 180 5.78 17.50 -19.67
CA LYS A 180 4.86 16.84 -20.62
C LYS A 180 4.93 15.31 -20.57
N GLY A 181 6.05 14.75 -20.09
CA GLY A 181 6.30 13.31 -20.11
C GLY A 181 5.20 12.47 -19.46
N TRP A 182 4.77 12.84 -18.25
CA TRP A 182 3.79 12.04 -17.51
C TRP A 182 2.37 12.09 -18.11
N PRO A 183 1.81 13.26 -18.47
CA PRO A 183 0.56 13.31 -19.21
C PRO A 183 0.56 12.47 -20.51
N LEU A 184 1.67 12.45 -21.24
CA LEU A 184 1.82 11.66 -22.47
C LEU A 184 1.82 10.14 -22.18
N ILE A 185 2.55 9.70 -21.15
CA ILE A 185 2.51 8.29 -20.69
C ILE A 185 1.09 7.89 -20.32
N LYS A 186 0.35 8.74 -19.60
CA LYS A 186 -1.04 8.47 -19.21
C LYS A 186 -2.00 8.39 -20.41
N LEU A 187 -1.71 9.13 -21.48
CA LEU A 187 -2.43 9.03 -22.75
C LEU A 187 -2.04 7.80 -23.58
N LYS A 188 -1.07 6.99 -23.09
CA LYS A 188 -0.45 5.88 -23.81
C LYS A 188 0.28 6.33 -25.09
N ASP A 189 0.63 7.62 -25.17
CA ASP A 189 1.49 8.19 -26.22
C ASP A 189 2.96 8.06 -25.80
N PHE A 190 3.45 6.82 -25.77
CA PHE A 190 4.81 6.52 -25.33
C PHE A 190 5.87 7.10 -26.27
N ASP A 191 5.58 7.18 -27.57
CA ASP A 191 6.50 7.76 -28.55
C ASP A 191 6.58 9.28 -28.39
N GLY A 192 5.44 9.95 -28.15
CA GLY A 192 5.41 11.36 -27.78
C GLY A 192 6.18 11.62 -26.47
N ALA A 193 5.98 10.78 -25.45
CA ALA A 193 6.72 10.88 -24.18
C ALA A 193 8.24 10.75 -24.38
N ARG A 194 8.69 9.78 -25.20
CA ARG A 194 10.10 9.61 -25.55
C ARG A 194 10.66 10.80 -26.32
N ALA A 195 9.91 11.31 -27.29
CA ALA A 195 10.31 12.48 -28.07
C ALA A 195 10.46 13.73 -27.18
N SER A 196 9.51 13.96 -26.29
CA SER A 196 9.54 15.06 -25.30
C SER A 196 10.75 14.94 -24.36
N ALA A 197 10.98 13.75 -23.80
CA ALA A 197 12.13 13.49 -22.94
C ALA A 197 13.48 13.72 -23.67
N ASN A 198 13.63 13.21 -24.89
CA ASN A 198 14.85 13.42 -25.67
C ASN A 198 15.09 14.90 -25.99
N LYS A 199 14.03 15.66 -26.28
CA LYS A 199 14.13 17.11 -26.49
C LYS A 199 14.70 17.81 -25.25
N VAL A 200 14.22 17.47 -24.05
CA VAL A 200 14.77 18.00 -22.79
C VAL A 200 16.26 17.64 -22.63
N LEU A 201 16.63 16.40 -22.93
CA LEU A 201 18.03 15.95 -22.84
C LEU A 201 18.97 16.67 -23.82
N GLU A 202 18.45 17.12 -24.97
CA GLU A 202 19.19 17.87 -25.97
C GLU A 202 19.29 19.38 -25.64
N SER A 203 18.23 19.97 -25.07
CA SER A 203 18.10 21.43 -24.95
C SER A 203 18.27 22.00 -23.54
N ASP A 204 18.04 21.21 -22.49
CA ASP A 204 18.05 21.69 -21.10
C ASP A 204 19.39 21.38 -20.40
N THR A 205 19.88 22.35 -19.63
CA THR A 205 21.12 22.21 -18.84
C THR A 205 20.85 21.85 -17.39
N SER A 206 19.60 21.91 -16.91
CA SER A 206 19.22 21.60 -15.53
C SER A 206 19.29 20.10 -15.26
N ASP A 207 20.10 19.71 -14.29
CA ASP A 207 20.22 18.31 -13.83
C ASP A 207 18.84 17.76 -13.40
N ARG A 208 18.00 18.58 -12.75
CA ARG A 208 16.64 18.20 -12.36
C ARG A 208 15.71 17.97 -13.56
N ALA A 209 15.87 18.73 -14.65
CA ALA A 209 15.08 18.51 -15.87
C ALA A 209 15.56 17.24 -16.60
N LYS A 210 16.87 17.01 -16.67
CA LYS A 210 17.46 15.80 -17.23
C LYS A 210 17.07 14.54 -16.45
N ALA A 211 17.12 14.59 -15.12
CA ALA A 211 16.68 13.49 -14.26
C ALA A 211 15.21 13.12 -14.54
N ARG A 212 14.33 14.13 -14.65
CA ARG A 212 12.91 13.92 -15.03
C ARG A 212 12.75 13.33 -16.44
N ALA A 213 13.56 13.76 -17.40
CA ALA A 213 13.54 13.22 -18.75
C ALA A 213 13.99 11.75 -18.79
N TRP A 214 15.08 11.39 -18.11
CA TRP A 214 15.52 10.00 -17.96
C TRP A 214 14.48 9.14 -17.24
N ASN A 215 13.84 9.67 -16.19
CA ASN A 215 12.77 8.97 -15.50
C ASN A 215 11.54 8.79 -16.41
N THR A 216 11.23 9.76 -17.27
CA THR A 216 10.16 9.64 -18.28
C THR A 216 10.47 8.50 -19.24
N LEU A 217 11.71 8.36 -19.70
CA LEU A 217 12.12 7.22 -20.54
C LEU A 217 11.99 5.89 -19.79
N CYS A 218 12.50 5.81 -18.56
CA CYS A 218 12.36 4.64 -17.69
C CYS A 218 10.90 4.22 -17.51
N ALA A 219 10.02 5.18 -17.17
CA ALA A 219 8.60 4.93 -16.96
C ALA A 219 7.83 4.64 -18.25
N ALA A 220 8.19 5.26 -19.38
CA ALA A 220 7.58 4.97 -20.67
C ALA A 220 7.92 3.54 -21.13
N ASP A 221 9.16 3.09 -20.89
CA ASP A 221 9.57 1.72 -21.20
C ASP A 221 8.86 0.71 -20.28
N LEU A 222 8.76 1.03 -18.98
CA LEU A 222 7.97 0.28 -17.98
C LEU A 222 6.50 0.15 -18.40
N ALA A 223 5.83 1.26 -18.72
CA ALA A 223 4.41 1.29 -19.07
C ALA A 223 4.11 0.77 -20.48
N SER A 224 5.10 0.72 -21.38
CA SER A 224 4.91 0.19 -22.72
C SER A 224 4.83 -1.34 -22.73
N LEU A 225 4.16 -1.88 -23.76
CA LEU A 225 4.10 -3.33 -23.98
C LEU A 225 5.39 -3.90 -24.59
N ALA A 226 6.40 -3.05 -24.83
CA ALA A 226 7.65 -3.47 -25.39
C ALA A 226 8.47 -4.29 -24.38
N PRO A 227 9.31 -5.23 -24.85
CA PRO A 227 10.31 -5.85 -24.00
C PRO A 227 11.23 -4.79 -23.40
N ILE A 228 11.46 -4.90 -22.09
CA ILE A 228 12.45 -4.09 -21.39
C ILE A 228 13.78 -4.84 -21.50
N GLU A 229 14.79 -4.18 -22.06
CA GLU A 229 16.10 -4.80 -22.29
C GLU A 229 17.18 -4.31 -21.31
N SER A 230 16.97 -3.17 -20.65
CA SER A 230 18.00 -2.53 -19.82
C SER A 230 17.45 -1.62 -18.72
N MET A 231 18.27 -1.41 -17.69
CA MET A 231 18.07 -0.47 -16.58
C MET A 231 18.59 0.95 -16.88
N THR A 232 19.22 1.17 -18.04
CA THR A 232 20.04 2.37 -18.32
C THR A 232 19.29 3.69 -18.10
N ALA A 233 18.03 3.81 -18.52
CA ALA A 233 17.26 5.04 -18.33
C ALA A 233 17.02 5.33 -16.84
N CYS A 234 16.67 4.30 -16.07
CA CYS A 234 16.41 4.43 -14.64
C CYS A 234 17.70 4.74 -13.86
N GLU A 235 18.81 4.09 -14.19
CA GLU A 235 20.12 4.36 -13.59
C GLU A 235 20.60 5.78 -13.88
N ARG A 236 20.38 6.29 -15.10
CA ARG A 236 20.70 7.69 -15.43
C ARG A 236 19.79 8.67 -14.70
N ALA A 237 18.50 8.37 -14.56
CA ALA A 237 17.59 9.20 -13.78
C ALA A 237 18.08 9.36 -12.34
N ILE A 238 18.46 8.25 -11.71
CA ILE A 238 19.03 8.24 -10.35
C ILE A 238 20.36 8.99 -10.29
N GLY A 239 21.25 8.77 -11.28
CA GLY A 239 22.59 9.36 -11.30
C GLY A 239 22.58 10.89 -11.46
N GLU A 240 21.69 11.44 -12.29
CA GLU A 240 21.53 12.89 -12.47
C GLU A 240 20.88 13.56 -11.25
N ASP A 241 20.11 12.80 -10.46
CA ASP A 241 19.42 13.30 -9.26
C ASP A 241 20.28 13.20 -7.98
N ASP A 242 21.29 12.32 -7.95
CA ASP A 242 22.15 12.07 -6.77
C ASP A 242 23.15 13.20 -6.46
N SER A 243 23.03 14.37 -7.11
CA SER A 243 23.92 15.52 -6.90
C SER A 243 23.91 16.07 -5.47
N ASN A 244 22.89 15.74 -4.67
CA ASN A 244 22.74 16.13 -3.26
C ASN A 244 22.75 14.95 -2.26
N GLY A 245 23.05 13.72 -2.70
CA GLY A 245 23.17 12.54 -1.81
C GLY A 245 21.85 11.89 -1.37
N SER A 246 20.71 12.27 -1.97
CA SER A 246 19.42 11.61 -1.79
C SER A 246 18.67 11.61 -3.13
N SER A 247 18.50 10.42 -3.71
CA SER A 247 17.70 10.26 -4.94
C SER A 247 16.20 10.23 -4.64
N ASP A 248 15.39 10.74 -5.56
CA ASP A 248 13.94 10.74 -5.48
C ASP A 248 13.41 9.31 -5.35
N THR A 249 12.55 9.11 -4.36
CA THR A 249 11.84 7.86 -4.08
C THR A 249 11.08 7.30 -5.29
N VAL A 250 10.55 8.16 -6.18
CA VAL A 250 9.87 7.75 -7.41
C VAL A 250 10.86 7.09 -8.36
N TYR A 251 12.05 7.67 -8.55
CA TYR A 251 13.06 7.13 -9.46
C TYR A 251 13.59 5.78 -8.97
N LEU A 252 13.79 5.65 -7.66
CA LEU A 252 14.19 4.39 -7.03
C LEU A 252 13.10 3.32 -7.11
N SER A 253 11.83 3.70 -6.92
CA SER A 253 10.71 2.75 -7.03
C SER A 253 10.52 2.27 -8.46
N ASN A 254 10.58 3.16 -9.45
CA ASN A 254 10.56 2.80 -10.86
C ASN A 254 11.72 1.85 -11.22
N ALA A 255 12.94 2.14 -10.73
CA ALA A 255 14.08 1.24 -10.92
C ALA A 255 13.83 -0.14 -10.29
N ALA A 256 13.25 -0.21 -9.09
CA ALA A 256 12.90 -1.47 -8.47
C ALA A 256 11.91 -2.28 -9.32
N GLU A 257 10.87 -1.63 -9.88
CA GLU A 257 9.91 -2.28 -10.76
C GLU A 257 10.54 -2.81 -12.06
N VAL A 258 11.40 -2.01 -12.70
CA VAL A 258 12.13 -2.45 -13.89
C VAL A 258 13.05 -3.62 -13.54
N SER A 259 13.80 -3.57 -12.44
CA SER A 259 14.63 -4.70 -11.97
C SER A 259 13.81 -5.96 -11.72
N LEU A 260 12.60 -5.85 -11.13
CA LEU A 260 11.70 -7.00 -10.95
C LEU A 260 11.24 -7.58 -12.29
N SER A 261 10.88 -6.74 -13.26
CA SER A 261 10.50 -7.19 -14.62
C SER A 261 11.63 -7.91 -15.35
N LEU A 262 12.88 -7.63 -14.97
CA LEU A 262 14.10 -8.32 -15.43
C LEU A 262 14.50 -9.52 -14.57
N LEU A 263 13.66 -9.89 -13.58
CA LEU A 263 13.90 -10.94 -12.58
C LEU A 263 15.17 -10.73 -11.74
N ARG A 264 15.61 -9.48 -11.57
CA ARG A 264 16.74 -9.09 -10.73
C ARG A 264 16.25 -8.72 -9.34
N ILE A 265 15.74 -9.73 -8.62
CA ILE A 265 15.03 -9.57 -7.35
C ILE A 265 15.88 -8.87 -6.28
N ASP A 266 17.15 -9.26 -6.13
CA ASP A 266 18.04 -8.69 -5.13
C ASP A 266 18.39 -7.21 -5.44
N GLU A 267 18.49 -6.86 -6.73
CA GLU A 267 18.75 -5.49 -7.17
C GLU A 267 17.51 -4.60 -6.93
N ALA A 268 16.31 -5.12 -7.21
CA ALA A 268 15.07 -4.44 -6.89
C ALA A 268 14.94 -4.15 -5.40
N GLU A 269 15.28 -5.12 -4.55
CA GLU A 269 15.30 -4.92 -3.10
C GLU A 269 16.30 -3.84 -2.68
N ALA A 270 17.50 -3.81 -3.28
CA ALA A 270 18.49 -2.78 -2.99
C ALA A 270 18.01 -1.36 -3.32
N TYR A 271 17.25 -1.19 -4.41
CA TYR A 271 16.61 0.10 -4.72
C TYR A 271 15.55 0.49 -3.70
N LEU A 272 14.69 -0.45 -3.28
CA LEU A 272 13.69 -0.21 -2.23
C LEU A 272 14.33 0.10 -0.87
N ASP A 273 15.44 -0.56 -0.55
CA ASP A 273 16.26 -0.28 0.63
C ASP A 273 16.89 1.11 0.59
N LYS A 274 17.26 1.61 -0.59
CA LYS A 274 17.71 3.01 -0.74
C LYS A 274 16.51 3.96 -0.58
N ALA A 275 15.37 3.66 -1.20
CA ALA A 275 14.17 4.50 -1.19
C ALA A 275 13.56 4.66 0.21
N THR A 276 13.62 3.61 1.03
CA THR A 276 13.07 3.62 2.39
C THR A 276 13.94 4.37 3.42
N ARG A 277 15.12 4.87 3.03
CA ARG A 277 16.01 5.63 3.94
C ARG A 277 15.53 7.06 4.19
N TYR A 278 14.91 7.68 3.19
CA TYR A 278 14.42 9.05 3.28
C TYR A 278 12.91 9.07 3.10
N LEU A 279 12.21 9.54 4.13
CA LEU A 279 10.76 9.67 4.09
C LEU A 279 10.40 11.02 3.49
N ASN A 280 10.09 11.03 2.19
CA ASN A 280 9.53 12.22 1.53
C ASN A 280 7.99 12.21 1.67
N PRO A 281 7.39 13.13 2.46
CA PRO A 281 5.94 13.18 2.64
C PRO A 281 5.18 13.65 1.39
N GLU A 282 5.89 14.26 0.42
CA GLU A 282 5.34 14.73 -0.86
C GLU A 282 5.44 13.67 -1.96
N SER A 283 6.14 12.55 -1.71
CA SER A 283 6.33 11.53 -2.74
C SER A 283 5.07 10.72 -2.96
N VAL A 284 4.68 10.61 -4.22
CA VAL A 284 3.58 9.76 -4.67
C VAL A 284 3.92 8.28 -4.58
N ALA A 285 5.19 7.91 -4.78
CA ALA A 285 5.63 6.51 -4.70
C ALA A 285 5.93 6.13 -3.25
N ASP A 286 5.20 5.15 -2.72
CA ASP A 286 5.49 4.58 -1.41
C ASP A 286 6.39 3.33 -1.56
N PRO A 287 7.69 3.42 -1.23
CA PRO A 287 8.58 2.29 -1.34
C PRO A 287 8.25 1.16 -0.35
N TRP A 288 7.53 1.44 0.74
CA TRP A 288 7.12 0.41 1.70
C TRP A 288 6.04 -0.51 1.17
N ILE A 289 5.19 -0.05 0.24
CA ILE A 289 4.20 -0.90 -0.44
C ILE A 289 4.92 -2.00 -1.21
N TYR A 290 5.88 -1.62 -2.06
CA TYR A 290 6.65 -2.58 -2.86
C TYR A 290 7.52 -3.49 -1.98
N LYS A 291 8.14 -2.93 -0.93
CA LYS A 291 8.93 -3.73 0.02
C LYS A 291 8.07 -4.75 0.75
N LEU A 292 6.85 -4.38 1.13
CA LEU A 292 5.91 -5.30 1.76
C LEU A 292 5.49 -6.43 0.80
N TYR A 293 5.17 -6.14 -0.46
CA TYR A 293 4.90 -7.19 -1.44
C TYR A 293 6.09 -8.11 -1.64
N LEU A 294 7.30 -7.55 -1.81
CA LEU A 294 8.51 -8.32 -2.06
C LEU A 294 8.86 -9.26 -0.91
N THR A 295 8.82 -8.76 0.32
CA THR A 295 9.10 -9.56 1.52
C THR A 295 8.04 -10.63 1.77
N MET A 296 6.76 -10.35 1.47
CA MET A 296 5.72 -11.37 1.47
C MET A 296 6.01 -12.48 0.45
N ASN A 297 6.31 -12.13 -0.81
CA ASN A 297 6.60 -13.10 -1.88
C ASN A 297 7.74 -14.05 -1.48
N GLN A 298 8.76 -13.52 -0.79
CA GLN A 298 9.92 -14.25 -0.28
C GLN A 298 9.67 -15.02 1.02
N GLY A 299 8.46 -14.99 1.58
CA GLY A 299 8.14 -15.67 2.85
C GLY A 299 8.84 -15.05 4.07
N ARG A 300 9.39 -13.84 3.94
CA ARG A 300 10.07 -13.10 5.02
C ARG A 300 9.05 -12.33 5.85
N PHE A 301 8.14 -13.06 6.49
CA PHE A 301 6.93 -12.49 7.09
C PHE A 301 7.17 -11.52 8.26
N ASP A 302 8.25 -11.71 9.04
CA ASP A 302 8.64 -10.77 10.10
C ASP A 302 9.10 -9.41 9.53
N GLU A 303 9.81 -9.45 8.41
CA GLU A 303 10.23 -8.25 7.68
C GLU A 303 9.05 -7.59 6.97
N ALA A 304 8.13 -8.39 6.41
CA ALA A 304 6.86 -7.89 5.90
C ALA A 304 6.07 -7.15 7.00
N ARG A 305 5.94 -7.73 8.20
CA ARG A 305 5.31 -7.04 9.33
C ARG A 305 6.01 -5.72 9.66
N THR A 306 7.34 -5.71 9.66
CA THR A 306 8.14 -4.50 9.91
C THR A 306 7.90 -3.45 8.83
N ALA A 307 7.85 -3.85 7.55
CA ALA A 307 7.54 -2.96 6.43
C ALA A 307 6.13 -2.36 6.56
N LEU A 308 5.13 -3.17 6.96
CA LEU A 308 3.77 -2.69 7.23
C LEU A 308 3.73 -1.63 8.34
N ASP A 309 4.42 -1.87 9.45
CA ASP A 309 4.49 -0.91 10.56
C ASP A 309 5.17 0.40 10.12
N ARG A 310 6.22 0.33 9.29
CA ARG A 310 6.93 1.51 8.75
C ARG A 310 6.08 2.28 7.72
N MET A 311 5.36 1.56 6.86
CA MET A 311 4.40 2.13 5.91
C MET A 311 3.33 2.95 6.65
N LEU A 312 2.80 2.43 7.76
CA LEU A 312 1.82 3.16 8.58
C LEU A 312 2.40 4.45 9.17
N VAL A 313 3.64 4.42 9.66
CA VAL A 313 4.31 5.63 10.19
C VAL A 313 4.54 6.67 9.08
N TRP A 314 4.93 6.23 7.88
CA TRP A 314 5.10 7.13 6.75
C TRP A 314 3.78 7.75 6.30
N ARG A 315 2.71 6.93 6.20
CA ARG A 315 1.37 7.40 5.85
C ARG A 315 0.83 8.48 6.79
N GLU A 316 1.14 8.42 8.08
CA GLU A 316 0.78 9.49 9.04
C GLU A 316 1.47 10.83 8.76
N GLN A 317 2.59 10.82 8.03
CA GLN A 317 3.39 11.99 7.69
C GLN A 317 3.13 12.52 6.28
N GLN A 318 2.48 11.74 5.42
CA GLN A 318 2.19 12.13 4.03
C GLN A 318 1.32 13.38 3.94
N GLU A 319 1.56 14.18 2.90
CA GLU A 319 0.69 15.28 2.56
C GLU A 319 -0.71 14.77 2.16
N PRO A 320 -1.80 15.46 2.54
CA PRO A 320 -3.18 15.03 2.28
C PRO A 320 -3.46 14.70 0.81
N ILE A 321 -2.91 15.46 -0.14
CA ILE A 321 -3.07 15.19 -1.57
C ILE A 321 -2.50 13.83 -1.96
N VAL A 322 -1.28 13.52 -1.51
CA VAL A 322 -0.60 12.24 -1.75
C VAL A 322 -1.40 11.10 -1.16
N SER A 323 -1.94 11.28 0.05
CA SER A 323 -2.77 10.27 0.70
C SER A 323 -3.99 9.89 -0.13
N THR A 324 -4.57 10.82 -0.92
CA THR A 324 -5.70 10.48 -1.81
C THR A 324 -5.30 9.75 -3.09
N MET A 325 -4.01 9.71 -3.41
CA MET A 325 -3.47 9.13 -4.64
C MET A 325 -3.02 7.68 -4.46
N ASN A 326 -2.73 7.25 -3.22
CA ASN A 326 -2.16 5.92 -2.96
C ASN A 326 -2.85 5.15 -1.82
N ARG A 327 -3.99 5.65 -1.33
CA ARG A 327 -4.74 5.05 -0.22
C ARG A 327 -5.27 3.66 -0.55
N ALA A 328 -5.83 3.44 -1.73
CA ALA A 328 -6.37 2.15 -2.12
C ALA A 328 -5.22 1.13 -2.22
N GLU A 329 -4.06 1.49 -2.76
CA GLU A 329 -2.88 0.62 -2.74
C GLU A 329 -2.42 0.24 -1.34
N HIS A 330 -2.37 1.18 -0.40
CA HIS A 330 -2.11 0.90 1.01
C HIS A 330 -3.09 -0.13 1.58
N PHE A 331 -4.38 0.03 1.27
CA PHE A 331 -5.40 -0.92 1.70
C PHE A 331 -5.19 -2.30 1.08
N LEU A 332 -4.80 -2.39 -0.19
CA LEU A 332 -4.61 -3.65 -0.89
C LEU A 332 -3.39 -4.42 -0.38
N VAL A 333 -2.24 -3.76 -0.22
CA VAL A 333 -1.05 -4.43 0.32
C VAL A 333 -1.27 -4.88 1.76
N SER A 334 -1.95 -4.05 2.57
CA SER A 334 -2.36 -4.40 3.93
C SER A 334 -3.33 -5.58 3.95
N ALA A 335 -4.30 -5.61 3.03
CA ALA A 335 -5.26 -6.69 2.92
C ALA A 335 -4.59 -8.02 2.56
N ASN A 336 -3.58 -8.02 1.69
CA ASN A 336 -2.80 -9.22 1.37
C ASN A 336 -2.05 -9.75 2.60
N PHE A 337 -1.39 -8.87 3.36
CA PHE A 337 -0.73 -9.26 4.60
C PHE A 337 -1.73 -9.81 5.63
N LEU A 338 -2.88 -9.13 5.84
CA LEU A 338 -3.92 -9.59 6.76
C LEU A 338 -4.56 -10.91 6.30
N LEU A 339 -4.72 -11.12 5.00
CA LEU A 339 -5.20 -12.38 4.43
C LEU A 339 -4.25 -13.54 4.77
N LEU A 340 -2.94 -13.34 4.56
CA LEU A 340 -1.90 -14.32 4.93
C LEU A 340 -1.89 -14.57 6.44
N ALA A 341 -1.97 -13.50 7.24
CA ALA A 341 -1.95 -13.57 8.70
C ALA A 341 -3.21 -14.22 9.31
N GLY A 342 -4.27 -14.46 8.52
CA GLY A 342 -5.51 -15.09 8.98
C GLY A 342 -6.61 -14.10 9.44
N TYR A 343 -6.45 -12.81 9.15
CA TYR A 343 -7.41 -11.74 9.44
C TYR A 343 -8.30 -11.41 8.23
N SER A 344 -8.94 -12.44 7.65
CA SER A 344 -9.75 -12.34 6.42
C SER A 344 -10.89 -11.32 6.51
N GLN A 345 -11.57 -11.17 7.66
CA GLN A 345 -12.60 -10.14 7.83
C GLN A 345 -12.08 -8.72 7.62
N ASP A 346 -10.88 -8.42 8.08
CA ASP A 346 -10.30 -7.08 7.94
C ASP A 346 -9.74 -6.87 6.54
N ALA A 347 -9.21 -7.93 5.91
CA ALA A 347 -8.88 -7.92 4.48
C ALA A 347 -10.13 -7.62 3.62
N ILE A 348 -11.30 -8.19 3.94
CA ILE A 348 -12.58 -7.85 3.27
C ILE A 348 -12.91 -6.37 3.44
N LYS A 349 -12.78 -5.81 4.65
CA LYS A 349 -13.09 -4.39 4.90
C LYS A 349 -12.15 -3.46 4.11
N LEU A 350 -10.85 -3.74 4.12
CA LEU A 350 -9.86 -2.94 3.41
C LEU A 350 -10.10 -2.97 1.90
N THR A 351 -10.27 -4.16 1.33
CA THR A 351 -10.52 -4.32 -0.12
C THR A 351 -11.87 -3.73 -0.54
N ALA A 352 -12.92 -3.86 0.27
CA ALA A 352 -14.20 -3.20 0.00
C ALA A 352 -14.08 -1.67 0.09
N THR A 353 -13.26 -1.16 1.01
CA THR A 353 -13.00 0.29 1.12
C THR A 353 -12.21 0.78 -0.09
N ALA A 354 -11.18 0.05 -0.54
CA ALA A 354 -10.44 0.35 -1.77
C ALA A 354 -11.37 0.45 -2.99
N LEU A 355 -12.31 -0.50 -3.15
CA LEU A 355 -13.28 -0.50 -4.25
C LEU A 355 -14.30 0.66 -4.20
N ASN A 356 -14.59 1.19 -3.02
CA ASN A 356 -15.53 2.30 -2.82
C ASN A 356 -14.83 3.67 -2.82
N GLN A 357 -13.51 3.68 -2.61
CA GLN A 357 -12.68 4.87 -2.51
C GLN A 357 -11.43 4.69 -3.39
N PRO A 358 -11.59 4.53 -4.71
CA PRO A 358 -10.47 4.30 -5.61
C PRO A 358 -9.50 5.48 -5.57
N ASP A 359 -8.24 5.17 -5.84
CA ASP A 359 -7.16 6.14 -5.90
C ASP A 359 -7.31 7.09 -7.09
N ARG A 360 -6.72 8.28 -6.95
CA ARG A 360 -6.59 9.25 -8.04
C ARG A 360 -5.25 9.02 -8.75
N ASN A 361 -5.27 8.25 -9.82
CA ASN A 361 -4.07 7.67 -10.44
C ASN A 361 -3.37 8.57 -11.46
N GLY A 362 -3.60 9.89 -11.44
CA GLY A 362 -2.99 10.81 -12.40
C GLY A 362 -1.45 10.86 -12.33
N SER A 363 -0.84 10.49 -11.19
CA SER A 363 0.62 10.36 -11.03
C SER A 363 1.13 8.92 -11.01
N TYR A 364 0.30 7.94 -11.39
CA TYR A 364 0.69 6.54 -11.53
C TYR A 364 0.56 6.14 -12.98
N SER A 365 1.46 5.30 -13.52
CA SER A 365 1.26 4.79 -14.88
C SER A 365 -0.07 4.01 -14.97
N ALA A 366 -0.41 3.33 -13.86
CA ALA A 366 -1.67 2.66 -13.52
C ALA A 366 -2.97 3.14 -14.17
N ASP A 367 -3.62 2.31 -14.98
CA ASP A 367 -5.03 2.52 -15.36
C ASP A 367 -6.00 2.19 -14.21
N ASP A 368 -7.04 3.01 -14.03
CA ASP A 368 -8.00 2.89 -12.91
C ASP A 368 -8.69 1.52 -12.90
N SER A 369 -9.01 0.99 -14.08
CA SER A 369 -9.65 -0.31 -14.23
C SER A 369 -8.79 -1.47 -13.73
N GLN A 370 -7.46 -1.33 -13.76
CA GLN A 370 -6.54 -2.37 -13.31
C GLN A 370 -6.43 -2.39 -11.77
N LYS A 371 -6.44 -1.21 -11.12
CA LYS A 371 -6.48 -1.16 -9.64
C LYS A 371 -7.79 -1.74 -9.13
N ASP A 372 -8.89 -1.42 -9.81
CA ASP A 372 -10.21 -1.98 -9.51
C ASP A 372 -10.28 -3.50 -9.73
N SER A 373 -9.65 -4.03 -10.78
CA SER A 373 -9.63 -5.48 -11.03
C SER A 373 -8.85 -6.21 -9.95
N TYR A 374 -7.71 -5.68 -9.54
CA TYR A 374 -6.91 -6.22 -8.44
C TYR A 374 -7.65 -6.14 -7.10
N ALA A 375 -8.26 -5.00 -6.79
CA ALA A 375 -9.05 -4.84 -5.57
C ALA A 375 -10.22 -5.84 -5.50
N ALA A 376 -10.91 -6.06 -6.62
CA ALA A 376 -11.97 -7.05 -6.73
C ALA A 376 -11.44 -8.49 -6.58
N LEU A 377 -10.26 -8.78 -7.14
CA LEU A 377 -9.59 -10.09 -7.01
C LEU A 377 -9.26 -10.41 -5.54
N VAL A 378 -8.60 -9.50 -4.83
CA VAL A 378 -8.25 -9.71 -3.41
C VAL A 378 -9.51 -9.72 -2.53
N ASN A 379 -10.54 -8.94 -2.85
CA ASN A 379 -11.82 -8.99 -2.13
C ASN A 379 -12.49 -10.38 -2.27
N MET A 380 -12.47 -10.95 -3.47
CA MET A 380 -12.99 -12.29 -3.74
C MET A 380 -12.22 -13.36 -2.96
N MET A 381 -10.89 -13.30 -2.98
CA MET A 381 -10.03 -14.21 -2.20
C MET A 381 -10.31 -14.09 -0.70
N SER A 382 -10.46 -12.85 -0.19
CA SER A 382 -10.70 -12.59 1.23
C SER A 382 -12.06 -13.12 1.69
N ASN A 383 -13.12 -12.95 0.89
CA ASN A 383 -14.43 -13.54 1.18
C ASN A 383 -14.42 -15.07 1.16
N ARG A 384 -13.68 -15.68 0.23
CA ARG A 384 -13.51 -17.14 0.20
C ARG A 384 -12.72 -17.67 1.40
N ALA A 385 -11.66 -16.99 1.80
CA ALA A 385 -10.89 -17.34 2.99
C ALA A 385 -11.74 -17.24 4.26
N GLU A 386 -12.52 -16.15 4.41
CA GLU A 386 -13.45 -16.00 5.54
C GLU A 386 -14.55 -17.08 5.53
N TYR A 387 -15.01 -17.49 4.34
CA TYR A 387 -15.93 -18.61 4.21
C TYR A 387 -15.30 -19.93 4.71
N GLN A 388 -14.02 -20.19 4.42
CA GLN A 388 -13.31 -21.35 4.97
C GLN A 388 -13.18 -21.29 6.50
N VAL A 389 -12.87 -20.11 7.06
CA VAL A 389 -12.84 -19.88 8.53
C VAL A 389 -14.23 -20.13 9.14
N LEU A 390 -15.31 -19.74 8.45
CA LEU A 390 -16.67 -20.03 8.90
C LEU A 390 -16.98 -21.53 8.91
N LEU A 391 -16.52 -22.29 7.90
CA LEU A 391 -16.68 -23.75 7.86
C LEU A 391 -15.90 -24.45 8.98
N GLU A 392 -14.65 -24.01 9.23
CA GLU A 392 -13.84 -24.44 10.37
C GLU A 392 -14.56 -24.22 11.71
N ASN A 393 -15.13 -23.02 11.91
CA ASN A 393 -15.89 -22.70 13.12
C ASN A 393 -17.15 -23.57 13.23
N ARG A 394 -17.89 -23.76 12.12
CA ARG A 394 -19.12 -24.55 12.10
C ARG A 394 -18.89 -26.02 12.43
N ALA A 395 -17.71 -26.58 12.16
CA ALA A 395 -17.34 -27.94 12.56
C ALA A 395 -17.42 -28.16 14.09
N THR A 396 -17.33 -27.07 14.87
CA THR A 396 -17.42 -27.08 16.34
C THR A 396 -18.84 -26.87 16.88
N LEU A 397 -19.79 -26.41 16.04
CA LEU A 397 -21.14 -25.99 16.45
C LEU A 397 -22.18 -27.11 16.36
N ASN A 398 -23.24 -26.99 17.16
CA ASN A 398 -24.46 -27.79 16.99
C ASN A 398 -25.38 -27.24 15.89
N TRP A 399 -26.35 -28.05 15.46
CA TRP A 399 -27.32 -27.67 14.43
C TRP A 399 -28.12 -26.40 14.76
N ARG A 400 -28.49 -26.18 16.03
CA ARG A 400 -29.20 -24.95 16.48
C ARG A 400 -28.30 -23.72 16.43
N GLU A 401 -27.03 -23.88 16.81
CA GLU A 401 -26.02 -22.82 16.80
C GLU A 401 -25.55 -22.47 15.38
N SER A 402 -25.80 -23.36 14.41
CA SER A 402 -25.33 -23.21 13.03
C SER A 402 -26.27 -22.40 12.11
N PHE A 403 -27.46 -22.01 12.56
CA PHE A 403 -28.43 -21.31 11.70
C PHE A 403 -27.92 -19.93 11.24
N ASP A 404 -27.40 -19.11 12.14
CA ASP A 404 -26.82 -17.81 11.79
C ASP A 404 -25.61 -17.98 10.84
N SER A 405 -24.84 -19.05 11.04
CA SER A 405 -23.71 -19.38 10.17
C SER A 405 -24.14 -19.71 8.74
N LEU A 406 -25.37 -20.21 8.50
CA LEU A 406 -25.86 -20.45 7.14
C LEU A 406 -26.11 -19.14 6.37
N ILE A 407 -26.67 -18.14 7.05
CA ILE A 407 -26.92 -16.82 6.45
C ILE A 407 -25.58 -16.14 6.14
N THR A 408 -24.65 -16.16 7.10
CA THR A 408 -23.30 -15.62 6.91
C THR A 408 -22.56 -16.33 5.77
N ALA A 409 -22.66 -17.66 5.69
CA ALA A 409 -22.07 -18.45 4.61
C ALA A 409 -22.58 -18.02 3.24
N PHE A 410 -23.90 -17.90 3.08
CA PHE A 410 -24.50 -17.44 1.84
C PHE A 410 -24.07 -16.01 1.49
N SER A 411 -24.01 -15.11 2.48
CA SER A 411 -23.54 -13.73 2.28
C SER A 411 -22.10 -13.67 1.78
N LEU A 412 -21.19 -14.45 2.39
CA LEU A 412 -19.78 -14.52 1.98
C LEU A 412 -19.62 -15.08 0.57
N GLN A 413 -20.34 -16.15 0.25
CA GLN A 413 -20.33 -16.73 -1.10
C GLN A 413 -20.87 -15.77 -2.16
N LEU A 414 -21.96 -15.07 -1.87
CA LEU A 414 -22.53 -14.08 -2.76
C LEU A 414 -21.60 -12.88 -2.95
N ALA A 415 -20.96 -12.41 -1.88
CA ALA A 415 -19.97 -11.33 -1.94
C ALA A 415 -18.74 -11.76 -2.77
N ALA A 416 -18.19 -12.95 -2.51
CA ALA A 416 -17.11 -13.53 -3.29
C ALA A 416 -17.47 -13.62 -4.78
N TRP A 417 -18.67 -14.14 -5.10
CA TRP A 417 -19.13 -14.26 -6.49
C TRP A 417 -19.28 -12.90 -7.18
N ARG A 418 -19.83 -11.88 -6.50
CA ARG A 418 -19.93 -10.51 -7.07
C ARG A 418 -18.56 -9.92 -7.35
N ALA A 419 -17.63 -10.03 -6.41
CA ALA A 419 -16.26 -9.56 -6.57
C ALA A 419 -15.54 -10.32 -7.70
N GLU A 420 -15.76 -11.63 -7.80
CA GLU A 420 -15.27 -12.48 -8.89
C GLU A 420 -15.73 -11.99 -10.26
N ARG A 421 -17.04 -11.71 -10.41
CA ARG A 421 -17.61 -11.22 -11.68
C ARG A 421 -17.08 -9.84 -12.05
N ARG A 422 -16.88 -8.94 -11.06
CA ARG A 422 -16.27 -7.62 -11.28
C ARG A 422 -14.81 -7.77 -11.74
N ALA A 423 -14.02 -8.59 -11.06
CA ALA A 423 -12.63 -8.85 -11.43
C ALA A 423 -12.54 -9.44 -12.85
N ALA A 424 -13.32 -10.49 -13.14
CA ALA A 424 -13.32 -11.13 -14.46
C ALA A 424 -13.72 -10.17 -15.60
N ALA A 425 -14.71 -9.29 -15.38
CA ALA A 425 -15.12 -8.32 -16.40
C ALA A 425 -14.01 -7.29 -16.70
N LEU A 426 -13.27 -6.84 -15.69
CA LEU A 426 -12.19 -5.88 -15.85
C LEU A 426 -10.91 -6.53 -16.43
N PHE A 427 -10.66 -7.80 -16.10
CA PHE A 427 -9.57 -8.58 -16.69
C PHE A 427 -9.90 -9.08 -18.10
N ALA A 428 -11.12 -8.98 -18.62
CA ALA A 428 -11.49 -9.59 -19.91
C ALA A 428 -10.78 -8.99 -21.15
N ASN A 429 -10.07 -7.87 -21.02
CA ASN A 429 -9.29 -7.30 -22.12
C ASN A 429 -8.05 -8.18 -22.42
N LEU A 430 -7.97 -8.67 -23.67
CA LEU A 430 -6.93 -9.61 -24.10
C LEU A 430 -5.52 -9.03 -23.99
N ASP A 431 -5.33 -7.78 -24.40
CA ASP A 431 -4.02 -7.11 -24.32
C ASP A 431 -3.61 -6.94 -22.85
N VAL A 432 -4.57 -6.62 -21.97
CA VAL A 432 -4.33 -6.51 -20.53
C VAL A 432 -3.86 -7.84 -19.96
N LEU A 433 -4.53 -8.95 -20.31
CA LEU A 433 -4.19 -10.31 -19.85
C LEU A 433 -2.85 -10.79 -20.37
N GLN A 434 -2.59 -10.67 -21.68
CA GLN A 434 -1.34 -11.14 -22.27
C GLN A 434 -0.13 -10.49 -21.62
N ASN A 435 -0.20 -9.19 -21.37
CA ASN A 435 0.91 -8.49 -20.74
C ASN A 435 1.06 -8.83 -19.25
N ARG A 436 -0.03 -9.17 -18.56
CA ARG A 436 0.00 -9.61 -17.16
C ARG A 436 0.67 -10.95 -16.95
N LEU A 437 0.66 -11.80 -17.97
CA LEU A 437 1.36 -13.08 -17.91
C LEU A 437 2.89 -12.95 -17.88
N ARG A 438 3.45 -11.79 -18.24
CA ARG A 438 4.88 -11.54 -18.02
C ARG A 438 5.15 -11.46 -16.51
N PRO A 439 6.12 -12.21 -15.97
CA PRO A 439 6.50 -12.09 -14.56
C PRO A 439 6.86 -10.66 -14.20
N TYR A 440 6.33 -10.18 -13.08
CA TYR A 440 6.44 -8.81 -12.61
C TYR A 440 6.10 -7.81 -13.71
N ALA A 441 5.00 -8.08 -14.41
CA ALA A 441 4.56 -7.25 -15.51
C ALA A 441 4.56 -5.77 -15.06
N PRO A 442 5.33 -4.92 -15.74
CA PRO A 442 5.57 -3.52 -15.35
C PRO A 442 4.34 -2.63 -15.52
N LEU A 443 3.21 -3.22 -15.90
CA LEU A 443 1.98 -2.51 -16.06
C LEU A 443 1.33 -2.35 -14.70
N ASP A 444 1.56 -1.17 -14.14
CA ASP A 444 0.51 -0.29 -13.67
C ASP A 444 -0.06 -0.63 -12.28
N VAL A 445 -0.21 -1.91 -11.93
CA VAL A 445 -0.62 -2.37 -10.59
C VAL A 445 0.14 -3.65 -10.25
N HIS A 446 0.95 -3.59 -9.19
CA HIS A 446 1.70 -4.76 -8.71
C HIS A 446 0.74 -5.79 -8.08
N ILE A 447 0.40 -6.83 -8.86
CA ILE A 447 -0.25 -8.03 -8.35
C ILE A 447 0.86 -9.03 -7.97
N PRO A 448 0.88 -9.55 -6.73
CA PRO A 448 1.87 -10.54 -6.35
C PRO A 448 1.79 -11.81 -7.20
N GLU A 449 2.95 -12.37 -7.55
CA GLU A 449 3.04 -13.57 -8.42
C GLU A 449 2.32 -14.80 -7.86
N TRP A 450 2.10 -14.87 -6.54
CA TRP A 450 1.31 -15.95 -5.91
C TRP A 450 -0.21 -15.74 -5.99
N VAL A 451 -0.65 -14.50 -6.23
CA VAL A 451 -2.05 -14.10 -6.47
C VAL A 451 -2.43 -14.30 -7.93
N GLU A 452 -1.53 -13.95 -8.86
CA GLU A 452 -1.71 -14.01 -10.32
C GLU A 452 -2.40 -15.30 -10.83
N PRO A 453 -2.02 -16.53 -10.37
CA PRO A 453 -2.71 -17.75 -10.77
C PRO A 453 -4.21 -17.83 -10.45
N GLU A 454 -4.74 -17.02 -9.51
CA GLU A 454 -6.20 -16.94 -9.24
C GLU A 454 -6.99 -16.48 -10.47
N ILE A 455 -6.38 -15.71 -11.37
CA ILE A 455 -6.99 -15.25 -12.61
C ILE A 455 -7.42 -16.43 -13.50
N VAL A 456 -6.75 -17.59 -13.40
CA VAL A 456 -7.12 -18.80 -14.14
C VAL A 456 -8.55 -19.23 -13.83
N LYS A 457 -8.94 -19.20 -12.55
CA LYS A 457 -10.31 -19.55 -12.13
C LYS A 457 -11.33 -18.49 -12.53
N LEU A 458 -10.92 -17.22 -12.66
CA LEU A 458 -11.79 -16.12 -13.08
C LEU A 458 -12.18 -16.20 -14.55
N ILE A 459 -11.17 -16.39 -15.41
CA ILE A 459 -11.30 -16.33 -16.87
C ILE A 459 -11.66 -17.70 -17.45
N GLY A 460 -11.19 -18.78 -16.83
CA GLY A 460 -11.41 -20.16 -17.26
C GLY A 460 -10.17 -20.78 -17.91
N THR A 461 -9.97 -22.08 -17.63
CA THR A 461 -8.77 -22.85 -18.01
C THR A 461 -8.53 -22.89 -19.51
N GLY A 462 -9.59 -23.03 -20.32
CA GLY A 462 -9.47 -23.08 -21.79
C GLY A 462 -9.00 -21.76 -22.40
N VAL A 463 -9.57 -20.63 -21.98
CA VAL A 463 -9.16 -19.29 -22.46
C VAL A 463 -7.74 -19.00 -22.00
N MET A 464 -7.44 -19.24 -20.71
CA MET A 464 -6.12 -18.97 -20.17
C MET A 464 -5.03 -19.86 -20.76
N SER A 465 -5.32 -21.11 -21.13
CA SER A 465 -4.36 -21.97 -21.83
C SER A 465 -3.94 -21.35 -23.18
N ASN A 466 -4.91 -20.88 -23.97
CA ASN A 466 -4.64 -20.26 -25.27
C ASN A 466 -3.83 -18.97 -25.13
N ILE A 467 -4.22 -18.10 -24.17
CA ILE A 467 -3.50 -16.84 -23.91
C ILE A 467 -2.08 -17.13 -23.41
N LEU A 468 -1.90 -18.12 -22.55
CA LEU A 468 -0.61 -18.51 -21.99
C LEU A 468 0.34 -19.06 -23.06
N ASP A 469 -0.15 -19.90 -23.96
CA ASP A 469 0.66 -20.44 -25.06
C ASP A 469 1.03 -19.34 -26.06
N GLN A 470 0.13 -18.38 -26.31
CA GLN A 470 0.42 -17.20 -27.11
C GLN A 470 1.47 -16.30 -26.43
N ALA A 471 1.34 -16.02 -25.12
CA ALA A 471 2.30 -15.23 -24.36
C ALA A 471 3.68 -15.88 -24.34
N LEU A 472 3.75 -17.22 -24.23
CA LEU A 472 5.00 -17.98 -24.37
C LEU A 472 5.63 -17.78 -25.75
N SER A 473 4.83 -17.86 -26.82
CA SER A 473 5.32 -17.65 -28.20
C SER A 473 5.81 -16.22 -28.44
N ASN A 474 5.19 -15.24 -27.78
CA ASN A 474 5.56 -13.83 -27.80
C ASN A 474 6.77 -13.51 -26.90
N GLY A 475 7.24 -14.48 -26.12
CA GLY A 475 8.44 -14.34 -25.30
C GLY A 475 8.23 -13.83 -23.87
N ALA A 476 7.00 -13.81 -23.36
CA ALA A 476 6.69 -13.32 -22.00
C ALA A 476 7.49 -14.05 -20.89
N PHE A 477 7.91 -15.29 -21.15
CA PHE A 477 8.66 -16.14 -20.22
C PHE A 477 10.11 -16.41 -20.64
N GLN A 478 10.70 -15.56 -21.50
CA GLN A 478 12.07 -15.75 -21.98
C GLN A 478 13.10 -15.74 -20.84
N LEU A 479 12.90 -14.89 -19.82
CA LEU A 479 13.80 -14.80 -18.67
C LEU A 479 13.71 -16.02 -17.75
N ASN A 480 12.50 -16.56 -17.54
CA ASN A 480 12.32 -17.78 -16.75
C ASN A 480 10.98 -18.48 -17.09
N LYS A 481 11.08 -19.72 -17.59
CA LYS A 481 9.91 -20.56 -17.93
C LYS A 481 9.20 -21.16 -16.71
N GLY A 482 9.77 -21.07 -15.52
CA GLY A 482 9.14 -21.52 -14.27
C GLY A 482 7.77 -20.89 -14.04
N TYR A 483 7.60 -19.60 -14.35
CA TYR A 483 6.32 -18.89 -14.23
C TYR A 483 5.27 -19.45 -15.22
N TYR A 484 5.65 -19.75 -16.47
CA TYR A 484 4.76 -20.44 -17.41
C TYR A 484 4.28 -21.77 -16.84
N HIS A 485 5.20 -22.58 -16.30
CA HIS A 485 4.84 -23.86 -15.71
C HIS A 485 3.99 -23.71 -14.44
N ALA A 486 4.14 -22.64 -13.67
CA ALA A 486 3.29 -22.34 -12.52
C ALA A 486 1.82 -22.14 -12.97
N TYR A 487 1.59 -21.34 -14.02
CA TYR A 487 0.26 -21.20 -14.63
C TYR A 487 -0.27 -22.53 -15.18
N ARG A 488 0.56 -23.31 -15.90
CA ARG A 488 0.16 -24.64 -16.41
C ARG A 488 -0.22 -25.60 -15.28
N THR A 489 0.43 -25.50 -14.13
CA THR A 489 0.10 -26.30 -12.94
C THR A 489 -1.29 -25.94 -12.42
N GLU A 490 -1.58 -24.64 -12.30
CA GLU A 490 -2.90 -24.17 -11.84
C GLU A 490 -4.02 -24.57 -12.81
N ILE A 491 -3.80 -24.35 -14.13
CA ILE A 491 -4.73 -24.77 -15.19
C ILE A 491 -5.01 -26.28 -15.10
N SER A 492 -3.96 -27.09 -15.06
CA SER A 492 -4.10 -28.55 -15.04
C SER A 492 -4.78 -29.05 -13.76
N SER A 493 -4.54 -28.39 -12.62
CA SER A 493 -5.19 -28.72 -11.36
C SER A 493 -6.68 -28.39 -11.40
N LEU A 494 -7.07 -27.25 -11.97
CA LEU A 494 -8.47 -26.87 -12.12
C LEU A 494 -9.23 -27.77 -13.12
N ASP A 495 -8.53 -28.32 -14.10
CA ASP A 495 -9.07 -29.32 -15.05
C ASP A 495 -9.08 -30.75 -14.46
N ASN A 496 -8.66 -30.95 -13.20
CA ASN A 496 -8.49 -32.25 -12.55
C ASN A 496 -7.57 -33.21 -13.35
N ASN A 497 -6.58 -32.68 -14.07
CA ASN A 497 -5.60 -33.49 -14.80
C ASN A 497 -4.37 -33.73 -13.92
N THR A 498 -4.42 -34.82 -13.16
CA THR A 498 -3.38 -35.19 -12.19
C THR A 498 -1.99 -35.32 -12.81
N GLN A 499 -1.86 -36.02 -13.94
CA GLN A 499 -0.57 -36.26 -14.58
C GLN A 499 0.05 -34.96 -15.11
N ALA A 500 -0.76 -34.09 -15.74
CA ALA A 500 -0.30 -32.80 -16.23
C ALA A 500 0.06 -31.86 -15.06
N THR A 501 -0.69 -31.88 -13.96
CA THR A 501 -0.40 -31.09 -12.75
C THR A 501 0.94 -31.48 -12.15
N LEU A 502 1.22 -32.78 -12.01
CA LEU A 502 2.51 -33.27 -11.49
C LEU A 502 3.66 -32.87 -12.41
N SER A 503 3.51 -33.05 -13.72
CA SER A 503 4.56 -32.74 -14.69
C SER A 503 4.87 -31.23 -14.78
N ALA A 504 3.83 -30.40 -14.84
CA ALA A 504 3.99 -28.94 -14.87
C ALA A 504 4.52 -28.42 -13.53
N GLY A 505 4.02 -28.94 -12.41
CA GLY A 505 4.44 -28.51 -11.08
C GLY A 505 5.90 -28.82 -10.79
N GLN A 506 6.38 -30.00 -11.19
CA GLN A 506 7.81 -30.34 -11.09
C GLN A 506 8.70 -29.40 -11.92
N GLN A 507 8.28 -29.07 -13.15
CA GLN A 507 9.01 -28.12 -13.99
C GLN A 507 9.00 -26.70 -13.39
N ALA A 508 7.87 -26.26 -12.85
CA ALA A 508 7.76 -24.98 -12.15
C ALA A 508 8.70 -24.93 -10.93
N LEU A 509 8.65 -25.91 -10.05
CA LEU A 509 9.48 -25.95 -8.83
C LEU A 509 10.98 -26.08 -9.13
N ALA A 510 11.36 -26.67 -10.25
CA ALA A 510 12.75 -26.76 -10.69
C ALA A 510 13.30 -25.44 -11.27
N LEU A 511 12.44 -24.61 -11.86
CA LEU A 511 12.86 -23.41 -12.61
C LEU A 511 12.56 -22.09 -11.88
N LEU A 512 11.51 -22.03 -11.07
CA LEU A 512 11.15 -20.83 -10.33
C LEU A 512 12.29 -20.39 -9.38
N PRO A 513 12.60 -19.08 -9.30
CA PRO A 513 13.59 -18.56 -8.36
C PRO A 513 13.28 -19.00 -6.93
N GLN A 514 14.30 -19.19 -6.10
CA GLN A 514 14.11 -19.61 -4.69
C GLN A 514 13.40 -18.52 -3.87
N GLN A 515 13.58 -17.26 -4.27
CA GLN A 515 12.92 -16.08 -3.70
C GLN A 515 11.39 -16.10 -3.89
N GLU A 516 10.84 -16.90 -4.81
CA GLU A 516 9.39 -16.99 -5.05
C GLU A 516 8.67 -17.92 -4.06
N VAL A 517 8.92 -17.75 -2.76
CA VAL A 517 8.48 -18.69 -1.71
C VAL A 517 6.98 -18.92 -1.74
N LEU A 518 6.17 -17.86 -1.81
CA LEU A 518 4.70 -18.01 -1.81
C LEU A 518 4.15 -18.66 -3.09
N LEU A 519 4.69 -18.32 -4.26
CA LEU A 519 4.28 -18.96 -5.53
C LEU A 519 4.70 -20.43 -5.54
N ARG A 520 5.90 -20.74 -5.07
CA ARG A 520 6.39 -22.11 -4.91
C ARG A 520 5.53 -22.90 -3.92
N ALA A 521 5.09 -22.30 -2.82
CA ALA A 521 4.19 -22.94 -1.86
C ALA A 521 2.85 -23.29 -2.51
N ARG A 522 2.28 -22.37 -3.32
CA ARG A 522 1.06 -22.62 -4.11
C ARG A 522 1.23 -23.79 -5.07
N VAL A 523 2.28 -23.78 -5.88
CA VAL A 523 2.57 -24.87 -6.83
C VAL A 523 2.77 -26.19 -6.08
N THR A 524 3.49 -26.17 -4.96
CA THR A 524 3.73 -27.35 -4.12
C THR A 524 2.42 -27.92 -3.56
N ALA A 525 1.50 -27.08 -3.11
CA ALA A 525 0.19 -27.52 -2.64
C ALA A 525 -0.65 -28.16 -3.75
N ARG A 526 -0.61 -27.62 -4.98
CA ARG A 526 -1.26 -28.24 -6.15
C ARG A 526 -0.64 -29.61 -6.49
N VAL A 527 0.68 -29.71 -6.44
CA VAL A 527 1.41 -30.98 -6.63
C VAL A 527 1.06 -31.98 -5.53
N ALA A 528 0.92 -31.53 -4.28
CA ALA A 528 0.55 -32.37 -3.15
C ALA A 528 -0.83 -33.01 -3.33
N GLU A 529 -1.85 -32.24 -3.72
CA GLU A 529 -3.19 -32.79 -3.98
C GLU A 529 -3.19 -33.73 -5.18
N ALA A 530 -2.50 -33.38 -6.27
CA ALA A 530 -2.36 -34.28 -7.42
C ALA A 530 -1.63 -35.60 -7.05
N ALA A 531 -0.58 -35.55 -6.23
CA ALA A 531 0.11 -36.74 -5.74
C ALA A 531 -0.80 -37.60 -4.85
N PHE A 532 -1.63 -36.95 -4.03
CA PHE A 532 -2.63 -37.63 -3.20
C PHE A 532 -3.66 -38.36 -4.07
N ASP A 533 -4.21 -37.69 -5.09
CA ASP A 533 -5.17 -38.26 -6.03
C ASP A 533 -4.57 -39.42 -6.85
N ALA A 534 -3.27 -39.35 -7.15
CA ALA A 534 -2.50 -40.43 -7.77
C ALA A 534 -2.16 -41.58 -6.80
N SER A 535 -2.66 -41.56 -5.56
CA SER A 535 -2.35 -42.54 -4.50
C SER A 535 -0.85 -42.61 -4.12
N ASN A 536 -0.06 -41.58 -4.45
CA ASN A 536 1.33 -41.45 -4.02
C ASN A 536 1.41 -40.70 -2.68
N ILE A 537 0.96 -41.36 -1.62
CA ILE A 537 0.72 -40.72 -0.32
C ILE A 537 2.02 -40.21 0.33
N ASP A 538 3.14 -40.91 0.17
CA ASP A 538 4.42 -40.47 0.75
C ASP A 538 4.88 -39.14 0.16
N GLU A 539 4.80 -39.01 -1.17
CA GLU A 539 5.16 -37.76 -1.85
C GLU A 539 4.14 -36.66 -1.56
N ALA A 540 2.84 -36.99 -1.51
CA ALA A 540 1.79 -36.04 -1.18
C ALA A 540 2.00 -35.40 0.20
N VAL A 541 2.23 -36.22 1.24
CA VAL A 541 2.44 -35.73 2.61
C VAL A 541 3.70 -34.88 2.72
N LYS A 542 4.78 -35.28 2.04
CA LYS A 542 6.02 -34.50 1.97
C LYS A 542 5.78 -33.13 1.32
N MET A 543 5.05 -33.08 0.21
CA MET A 543 4.75 -31.82 -0.48
C MET A 543 3.79 -30.95 0.34
N TYR A 544 2.82 -31.55 1.03
CA TYR A 544 1.97 -30.82 1.98
C TYR A 544 2.76 -30.18 3.12
N GLU A 545 3.73 -30.90 3.70
CA GLU A 545 4.62 -30.36 4.75
C GLU A 545 5.43 -29.16 4.23
N ILE A 546 6.03 -29.28 3.03
CA ILE A 546 6.80 -28.20 2.41
C ILE A 546 5.92 -26.97 2.15
N ALA A 547 4.76 -27.16 1.52
CA ALA A 547 3.84 -26.07 1.23
C ALA A 547 3.38 -25.36 2.51
N TYR A 548 3.07 -26.13 3.55
CA TYR A 548 2.65 -25.61 4.84
C TYR A 548 3.74 -24.79 5.55
N GLN A 549 4.99 -25.27 5.52
CA GLN A 549 6.12 -24.55 6.13
C GLN A 549 6.42 -23.22 5.44
N GLN A 550 6.21 -23.15 4.12
CA GLN A 550 6.42 -21.94 3.33
C GLN A 550 5.25 -20.95 3.44
N ASP A 551 4.02 -21.45 3.43
CA ASP A 551 2.80 -20.66 3.55
C ASP A 551 1.70 -21.47 4.27
N PRO A 552 1.52 -21.32 5.59
CA PRO A 552 0.48 -22.05 6.32
C PRO A 552 -0.94 -21.63 5.88
N SER A 553 -1.11 -20.44 5.30
CA SER A 553 -2.40 -19.93 4.85
C SER A 553 -2.86 -20.53 3.51
N ILE A 554 -1.94 -21.13 2.73
CA ILE A 554 -2.20 -21.59 1.36
C ILE A 554 -3.39 -22.56 1.30
N LEU A 555 -3.53 -23.42 2.29
CA LEU A 555 -4.58 -24.43 2.35
C LEU A 555 -5.97 -23.81 2.44
N ARG A 556 -6.12 -22.71 3.19
CA ARG A 556 -7.36 -21.91 3.22
C ARG A 556 -7.66 -21.31 1.87
N ARG A 557 -6.66 -20.71 1.22
CA ARG A 557 -6.85 -20.03 -0.07
C ARG A 557 -7.17 -21.00 -1.20
N LEU A 558 -6.55 -22.18 -1.22
CA LEU A 558 -6.81 -23.24 -2.20
C LEU A 558 -7.99 -24.14 -1.84
N GLU A 559 -8.61 -23.92 -0.68
CA GLU A 559 -9.73 -24.70 -0.17
C GLU A 559 -9.40 -26.20 0.04
N THR A 560 -8.13 -26.53 0.28
CA THR A 560 -7.60 -27.90 0.37
C THR A 560 -7.55 -28.43 1.81
N SER A 561 -7.61 -29.76 1.97
CA SER A 561 -7.51 -30.46 3.26
C SER A 561 -6.16 -31.17 3.42
N LEU A 562 -5.57 -31.08 4.61
CA LEU A 562 -4.35 -31.81 4.96
C LEU A 562 -4.65 -33.28 5.30
N PRO A 563 -3.89 -34.24 4.74
CA PRO A 563 -3.93 -35.62 5.20
C PRO A 563 -3.26 -35.74 6.57
N VAL A 564 -4.01 -36.16 7.59
CA VAL A 564 -3.53 -36.26 8.98
C VAL A 564 -3.88 -37.58 9.64
N LYS A 565 -3.00 -38.06 10.51
CA LYS A 565 -3.28 -39.08 11.51
C LYS A 565 -3.57 -38.39 12.84
N ILE A 566 -4.81 -38.52 13.33
CA ILE A 566 -5.21 -37.89 14.59
C ILE A 566 -4.90 -38.81 15.76
N VAL A 567 -4.05 -38.34 16.68
CA VAL A 567 -3.65 -39.05 17.89
C VAL A 567 -4.21 -38.31 19.11
N ALA A 568 -5.08 -38.97 19.87
CA ALA A 568 -5.74 -38.42 21.06
C ALA A 568 -5.36 -39.24 22.30
N ASP A 569 -5.39 -38.61 23.48
CA ASP A 569 -5.05 -39.22 24.78
C ASP A 569 -6.25 -39.90 25.49
N GLU A 570 -7.34 -40.17 24.76
CA GLU A 570 -8.57 -40.81 25.25
C GLU A 570 -9.30 -40.07 26.39
N SER A 571 -8.93 -38.81 26.65
CA SER A 571 -9.71 -37.93 27.53
C SER A 571 -10.99 -37.44 26.85
N LEU A 572 -12.01 -37.11 27.65
CA LEU A 572 -13.26 -36.51 27.12
C LEU A 572 -12.99 -35.24 26.29
N PHE A 573 -11.98 -34.45 26.68
CA PHE A 573 -11.56 -33.27 25.93
C PHE A 573 -10.98 -33.65 24.56
N SER A 574 -10.08 -34.63 24.50
CA SER A 574 -9.41 -34.99 23.26
C SER A 574 -10.34 -35.71 22.29
N ASP A 575 -11.28 -36.52 22.78
CA ASP A 575 -12.35 -37.13 21.97
C ASP A 575 -13.28 -36.09 21.34
N LEU A 576 -13.72 -35.09 22.12
CA LEU A 576 -14.54 -33.99 21.61
C LEU A 576 -13.79 -33.18 20.56
N THR A 577 -12.53 -32.83 20.85
CA THR A 577 -11.66 -32.09 19.94
C THR A 577 -11.41 -32.87 18.65
N LYS A 578 -11.12 -34.18 18.73
CA LYS A 578 -11.01 -35.07 17.56
C LYS A 578 -12.29 -35.03 16.73
N SER A 579 -13.47 -35.11 17.38
CA SER A 579 -14.75 -35.08 16.67
C SER A 579 -15.01 -33.78 15.90
N PHE A 580 -14.47 -32.65 16.37
CA PHE A 580 -14.55 -31.37 15.67
C PHE A 580 -13.54 -31.28 14.52
N LEU A 581 -12.30 -31.71 14.75
CA LEU A 581 -11.24 -31.69 13.76
C LEU A 581 -11.54 -32.61 12.56
N VAL A 582 -12.13 -33.79 12.79
CA VAL A 582 -12.58 -34.70 11.71
C VAL A 582 -13.68 -34.07 10.84
N LYS A 583 -14.53 -33.20 11.41
CA LYS A 583 -15.57 -32.48 10.67
C LYS A 583 -15.05 -31.21 9.98
N SER A 584 -13.86 -30.75 10.35
CA SER A 584 -13.25 -29.56 9.77
C SER A 584 -12.91 -29.81 8.30
N PRO A 585 -13.14 -28.85 7.39
CA PRO A 585 -12.73 -28.98 6.00
C PRO A 585 -11.20 -28.94 5.82
N ARG A 586 -10.43 -28.74 6.90
CA ARG A 586 -8.97 -28.61 6.86
C ARG A 586 -8.23 -29.93 6.99
N PHE A 587 -8.91 -31.00 7.38
CA PHE A 587 -8.28 -32.28 7.68
C PHE A 587 -8.98 -33.43 6.98
N ARG A 588 -8.19 -34.37 6.46
CA ARG A 588 -8.62 -35.66 5.92
C ARG A 588 -7.90 -36.75 6.72
N GLU A 589 -8.62 -37.60 7.45
CA GLU A 589 -8.00 -38.62 8.30
C GLU A 589 -7.39 -39.74 7.43
N VAL A 590 -6.07 -39.94 7.54
CA VAL A 590 -5.29 -40.94 6.80
C VAL A 590 -4.17 -41.48 7.70
N ASP A 591 -4.00 -42.80 7.78
CA ASP A 591 -3.04 -43.45 8.69
C ASP A 591 -1.58 -43.02 8.45
N SER A 592 -1.21 -42.73 7.20
CA SER A 592 0.13 -42.29 6.80
C SER A 592 0.27 -40.78 6.64
N GLY A 593 -0.67 -39.98 7.16
CA GLY A 593 -0.66 -38.52 7.11
C GLY A 593 0.30 -37.84 8.11
N LEU A 594 0.27 -36.50 8.14
CA LEU A 594 0.91 -35.69 9.18
C LEU A 594 0.30 -35.99 10.55
N ILE A 595 1.03 -35.81 11.64
CA ILE A 595 0.53 -36.18 12.97
C ILE A 595 -0.24 -34.98 13.55
N LEU A 596 -1.52 -35.17 13.88
CA LEU A 596 -2.32 -34.20 14.63
C LEU A 596 -2.53 -34.72 16.05
N GLU A 597 -1.68 -34.28 16.96
CA GLU A 597 -1.66 -34.74 18.35
C GLU A 597 -2.54 -33.85 19.23
N ILE A 598 -3.40 -34.47 20.04
CA ILE A 598 -4.29 -33.81 21.00
C ILE A 598 -3.99 -34.33 22.40
N LYS A 599 -3.68 -33.43 23.33
CA LYS A 599 -3.39 -33.76 24.73
C LYS A 599 -4.20 -32.91 25.69
N SER A 600 -4.55 -33.48 26.84
CA SER A 600 -5.24 -32.84 27.95
C SER A 600 -4.33 -32.54 29.14
N THR A 601 -3.16 -33.20 29.23
CA THR A 601 -2.19 -33.05 30.33
C THR A 601 -0.78 -32.80 29.81
N PRO A 602 0.02 -31.90 30.45
CA PRO A 602 -0.31 -31.08 31.62
C PRO A 602 -1.20 -29.86 31.29
N LEU A 603 -1.28 -29.48 30.01
CA LEU A 603 -2.14 -28.43 29.48
C LEU A 603 -2.91 -28.97 28.28
N LEU A 604 -4.04 -28.34 27.96
CA LEU A 604 -4.78 -28.62 26.75
C LEU A 604 -3.90 -28.23 25.56
N SER A 605 -3.65 -29.13 24.62
CA SER A 605 -2.90 -28.81 23.42
C SER A 605 -3.39 -29.55 22.18
N ILE A 606 -3.28 -28.87 21.04
CA ILE A 606 -3.46 -29.41 19.69
C ILE A 606 -2.20 -29.06 18.91
N CYS A 607 -1.51 -30.07 18.38
CA CYS A 607 -0.25 -29.91 17.67
C CYS A 607 -0.28 -30.64 16.32
N LEU A 608 -0.16 -29.88 15.24
CA LEU A 608 0.20 -30.41 13.93
C LEU A 608 1.72 -30.64 13.88
N LYS A 609 2.12 -31.83 13.47
CA LYS A 609 3.50 -32.29 13.42
C LYS A 609 3.80 -32.98 12.11
N SER A 610 5.07 -32.95 11.69
CA SER A 610 5.59 -33.77 10.61
C SER A 610 5.41 -35.26 10.93
N ARG A 611 5.60 -36.13 9.93
CA ARG A 611 5.64 -37.59 10.16
C ARG A 611 6.81 -38.02 11.06
N SER A 612 7.88 -37.23 11.11
CA SER A 612 9.01 -37.43 12.03
C SER A 612 8.74 -36.92 13.45
N GLY A 613 7.60 -36.27 13.69
CA GLY A 613 7.21 -35.76 15.01
C GLY A 613 7.65 -34.32 15.30
N ASN A 614 8.26 -33.63 14.34
CA ASN A 614 8.66 -32.23 14.49
C ASN A 614 7.40 -31.34 14.53
N PRO A 615 7.28 -30.39 15.48
CA PRO A 615 6.14 -29.48 15.53
C PRO A 615 6.13 -28.55 14.31
N LEU A 616 4.98 -28.49 13.64
CA LEU A 616 4.70 -27.53 12.56
C LEU A 616 3.87 -26.36 13.10
N SER A 617 2.81 -26.65 13.87
CA SER A 617 2.05 -25.63 14.60
C SER A 617 1.39 -26.24 15.82
N CYS A 618 1.45 -25.54 16.95
CA CYS A 618 0.91 -25.98 18.22
C CYS A 618 0.17 -24.83 18.89
N TYR A 619 -1.06 -25.10 19.33
CA TYR A 619 -1.80 -24.24 20.24
C TYR A 619 -1.91 -24.94 21.61
N THR A 620 -1.59 -24.23 22.68
CA THR A 620 -1.65 -24.74 24.05
C THR A 620 -2.33 -23.71 24.94
N SER A 621 -3.26 -24.15 25.79
CA SER A 621 -3.91 -23.29 26.78
C SER A 621 -4.18 -24.02 28.10
N THR A 622 -4.42 -23.26 29.15
CA THR A 622 -5.06 -23.78 30.36
C THR A 622 -6.53 -24.05 30.10
N ALA A 623 -7.09 -25.09 30.74
CA ALA A 623 -8.53 -25.30 30.74
C ALA A 623 -9.20 -24.14 31.50
N SER A 624 -10.25 -23.56 30.94
CA SER A 624 -11.04 -22.56 31.66
C SER A 624 -11.91 -23.27 32.69
N GLU A 625 -11.69 -23.00 33.98
CA GLU A 625 -12.45 -23.59 35.08
C GLU A 625 -13.95 -23.26 35.02
N ASN A 626 -14.30 -22.14 34.37
CA ASN A 626 -15.68 -21.67 34.22
C ASN A 626 -16.40 -22.24 32.98
N GLN A 627 -15.73 -23.07 32.17
CA GLN A 627 -16.29 -23.65 30.95
C GLN A 627 -16.34 -25.18 31.05
N ASP A 628 -17.36 -25.79 30.46
CA ASP A 628 -17.40 -27.25 30.33
C ASP A 628 -16.37 -27.74 29.30
N ASN A 629 -16.09 -29.05 29.32
CA ASN A 629 -15.13 -29.68 28.40
C ASN A 629 -15.47 -29.43 26.92
N ARG A 630 -16.75 -29.28 26.60
CA ARG A 630 -17.20 -29.02 25.24
C ARG A 630 -16.81 -27.62 24.79
N ARG A 631 -17.08 -26.59 25.59
CA ARG A 631 -16.69 -25.21 25.30
C ARG A 631 -15.18 -25.04 25.25
N ASN A 632 -14.45 -25.68 26.17
CA ASN A 632 -12.98 -25.73 26.11
C ASN A 632 -12.50 -26.38 24.80
N ALA A 633 -13.07 -27.52 24.37
CA ALA A 633 -12.73 -28.16 23.10
C ALA A 633 -13.10 -27.31 21.86
N GLN A 634 -14.25 -26.62 21.89
CA GLN A 634 -14.68 -25.70 20.82
C GLN A 634 -13.69 -24.55 20.68
N GLU A 635 -13.38 -23.86 21.77
CA GLU A 635 -12.45 -22.73 21.76
C GLU A 635 -11.03 -23.17 21.35
N MET A 636 -10.52 -24.27 21.92
CA MET A 636 -9.22 -24.85 21.54
C MET A 636 -9.13 -25.15 20.04
N THR A 637 -10.19 -25.76 19.47
CA THR A 637 -10.23 -26.08 18.03
C THR A 637 -10.21 -24.81 17.17
N ARG A 638 -10.96 -23.78 17.55
CA ARG A 638 -11.04 -22.50 16.81
C ARG A 638 -9.72 -21.73 16.87
N GLN A 639 -9.09 -21.67 18.04
CA GLN A 639 -7.81 -21.01 18.23
C GLN A 639 -6.68 -21.76 17.52
N PHE A 640 -6.69 -23.09 17.59
CA PHE A 640 -5.76 -23.92 16.83
C PHE A 640 -5.89 -23.68 15.32
N HIS A 641 -7.11 -23.68 14.76
CA HIS A 641 -7.27 -23.36 13.33
C HIS A 641 -6.74 -21.97 13.01
N THR A 642 -7.06 -20.95 13.83
CA THR A 642 -6.59 -19.57 13.64
C THR A 642 -5.07 -19.50 13.54
N GLN A 643 -4.37 -20.15 14.48
CA GLN A 643 -2.91 -20.17 14.52
C GLN A 643 -2.29 -21.07 13.44
N ALA A 644 -2.88 -22.23 13.17
CA ALA A 644 -2.30 -23.23 12.27
C ALA A 644 -2.42 -22.84 10.79
N PHE A 645 -3.39 -22.01 10.41
CA PHE A 645 -3.62 -21.66 9.00
C PHE A 645 -3.52 -20.14 8.76
N GLY A 646 -2.81 -19.44 9.65
CA GLY A 646 -2.34 -18.07 9.48
C GLY A 646 -0.86 -18.00 9.85
N LEU A 647 -0.27 -16.81 9.74
CA LEU A 647 1.16 -16.60 10.06
C LEU A 647 1.48 -16.63 11.56
N GLY A 648 0.47 -16.73 12.44
CA GLY A 648 0.67 -16.77 13.89
C GLY A 648 1.00 -15.41 14.53
N PHE A 649 0.84 -14.30 13.80
CA PHE A 649 1.00 -12.96 14.36
C PHE A 649 -0.23 -12.54 15.15
N ASP A 650 -0.01 -12.04 16.37
CA ASP A 650 -1.02 -11.27 17.09
C ASP A 650 -0.96 -9.79 16.68
N ILE A 651 -1.96 -9.35 15.93
CA ILE A 651 -2.14 -7.96 15.48
C ILE A 651 -3.27 -7.33 16.29
N SER A 652 -2.91 -6.32 17.09
CA SER A 652 -3.85 -5.67 17.99
C SER A 652 -5.04 -5.05 17.25
N LYS A 653 -6.20 -4.97 17.91
CA LYS A 653 -7.38 -4.28 17.35
C LYS A 653 -7.08 -2.82 16.98
N ALA A 654 -6.19 -2.16 17.73
CA ALA A 654 -5.81 -0.79 17.47
C ALA A 654 -5.02 -0.66 16.17
N GLN A 655 -3.97 -1.49 15.98
CA GLN A 655 -3.21 -1.54 14.71
C GLN A 655 -4.11 -1.86 13.51
N ARG A 656 -5.02 -2.83 13.65
CA ARG A 656 -5.99 -3.16 12.59
C ARG A 656 -6.96 -2.01 12.28
N SER A 657 -7.28 -1.18 13.28
CA SER A 657 -8.13 0.01 13.08
C SER A 657 -7.36 1.15 12.40
N THR A 658 -6.07 1.30 12.68
CA THR A 658 -5.18 2.25 11.99
C THR A 658 -5.08 1.93 10.49
N LEU A 659 -5.00 0.64 10.12
CA LEU A 659 -5.01 0.21 8.71
C LEU A 659 -6.26 0.69 7.96
N LEU A 660 -7.40 0.75 8.64
CA LEU A 660 -8.68 1.24 8.10
C LEU A 660 -8.77 2.79 8.06
N GLY A 661 -7.69 3.50 8.38
CA GLY A 661 -7.65 4.97 8.39
C GLY A 661 -8.43 5.60 9.55
N SER A 662 -8.78 4.83 10.58
CA SER A 662 -9.38 5.39 11.79
C SER A 662 -8.31 6.12 12.60
N SER A 663 -8.57 7.39 12.94
CA SER A 663 -7.76 8.15 13.89
C SER A 663 -7.92 7.53 15.27
N VAL A 664 -7.15 6.48 15.56
CA VAL A 664 -7.05 5.97 16.92
C VAL A 664 -6.10 6.90 17.65
N ILE A 665 -6.59 7.65 18.64
CA ILE A 665 -5.71 8.17 19.68
C ILE A 665 -5.21 6.95 20.43
N LEU A 666 -4.13 6.35 19.92
CA LEU A 666 -3.29 5.50 20.74
C LEU A 666 -2.82 6.44 21.84
N SER A 667 -3.30 6.25 23.07
CA SER A 667 -2.55 6.76 24.21
C SER A 667 -1.14 6.23 24.00
N SER A 668 -0.24 7.12 23.62
CA SER A 668 1.11 6.87 23.11
C SER A 668 2.05 6.30 24.19
N GLN A 669 1.49 5.54 25.12
CA GLN A 669 2.10 4.95 26.30
C GLN A 669 2.04 3.41 26.28
N ASN A 670 1.22 2.78 25.43
CA ASN A 670 0.99 1.32 25.50
C ASN A 670 1.59 0.49 24.36
N ASP A 671 2.10 1.08 23.27
CA ASP A 671 2.77 0.31 22.22
C ASP A 671 4.23 0.76 22.05
N SER A 672 5.09 0.14 22.86
CA SER A 672 6.53 0.44 22.88
C SER A 672 7.24 0.14 21.56
N ASN A 673 6.64 -0.64 20.65
CA ASN A 673 7.22 -0.95 19.34
C ASN A 673 6.88 0.15 18.32
N LEU A 674 5.63 0.61 18.28
CA LEU A 674 5.26 1.77 17.46
C LEU A 674 5.98 3.04 17.93
N GLN A 675 6.13 3.22 19.25
CA GLN A 675 6.86 4.36 19.80
C GLN A 675 8.37 4.30 19.48
N ARG A 676 9.03 3.14 19.68
CA ARG A 676 10.43 2.95 19.26
C ARG A 676 10.62 3.03 17.76
N ASN A 677 9.66 2.59 16.95
CA ASN A 677 9.73 2.71 15.50
C ASN A 677 9.59 4.17 15.07
N ARG A 678 8.66 4.92 15.69
CA ARG A 678 8.50 6.36 15.48
C ARG A 678 9.76 7.13 15.88
N GLU A 679 10.32 6.86 17.06
CA GLU A 679 11.57 7.47 17.52
C GLU A 679 12.75 7.09 16.59
N ALA A 680 12.87 5.82 16.18
CA ALA A 680 13.94 5.38 15.27
C ALA A 680 13.78 5.87 13.81
N VAL A 681 12.55 6.19 13.36
CA VAL A 681 12.32 6.91 12.09
C VAL A 681 12.70 8.38 12.22
N LEU A 682 12.37 9.02 13.35
CA LEU A 682 12.54 10.46 13.54
C LEU A 682 13.95 10.86 14.01
N GLU A 683 14.75 9.93 14.54
CA GLU A 683 16.13 10.14 15.00
C GLU A 683 17.21 9.81 13.94
N ARG A 684 16.83 9.47 12.71
CA ARG A 684 17.73 9.25 11.57
C ARG A 684 17.37 10.18 10.42
#